data_AF-A0A800MF66-F1
#
_entry.id   AF-A0A800MF66-F1
#
_cell.length_a   1.000
_cell.length_b   1.000
_cell.length_c   1.000
_cell.angle_alpha   90.00
_cell.angle_beta   90.00
_cell.angle_gamma   90.00
#
_symmetry.space_group_name_H-M   'P 1'
#
loop_
_entity.id
_entity.type
_entity.pdbx_description
1 polymer ?
#
loop_
_entity_poly.entity_id
_entity_poly.type
_entity_poly.pdbx_seq_one_letter_code
_entity_poly.pdbx_strand_id
1 'polypeptide(L)'
;MLEMSLWGLFAGLFAAGSWAAASHLFSRIFSGPKPPTANAAVLFKNTLAGALFFIVGAAIGDGGVPSGAIPQMLISGLLGFAIGDALYFASLPMCGVQTTAVVSLTNVPLTVIGAHWLFGDVMDPGSLLGAGLVLAGVLLVLRSGGGGGSLDPRVRRRGVLLATGNALAITISILSGHEGMQGAGIFSGAAVRLSGGVIGAFLIATVFGVMRRGLGREFAALTKPLRRRQGLRALLIASVIGSVLGLIPYHLALRELSAGVAALVFSTTPLFTLPFARLGVAEARRTTPSLIAGTLLGFAGVGIVLWAQACGGAVAPAASPEAIEVHAPVRGPIARFPRLGQAGRILATRYVGDDEHGLVSSRLEMTEEGLIFAPEEVIVEGGGWFVNWADTPAISPDGGLVTWLQKADSGTYDYHVQYALRQEDGSFAEQGPIHEHTGPGEHGFASLTALDQERVLAVWLDGRLMKEKGPMTLMSRVIAKDGTRGPESVLDGQTCECCPTALITLGDGTALAAWRDRSDEGLRDILLARWTAEAGWGEPFSVHADQWKFLACPVNGPSLVSHGDQVALLWYTEGSNEVSRVNVCLSQDKGVTFSPVQVVDQGSPLGQVSASFDAKGRLLVSWLQRNDAGAAWVVRRVGESQGPIMSVAQVEGKRSDGRARLTALGDGWALVWTGGEGARLMAAAIQ
;
A
#
# COMPACT_ATOMS: atom_id res chain seq x y z
N MET A 1 16.51 -10.09 15.40
CA MET A 1 17.76 -9.55 14.83
C MET A 1 17.57 -9.51 13.32
N LEU A 2 17.58 -8.32 12.71
CA LEU A 2 17.33 -8.13 11.27
C LEU A 2 18.38 -8.91 10.47
N GLU A 3 17.96 -9.89 9.68
CA GLU A 3 18.79 -10.41 8.59
C GLU A 3 18.98 -9.28 7.57
N MET A 4 20.00 -8.45 7.78
CA MET A 4 20.33 -7.37 6.87
C MET A 4 21.07 -7.95 5.67
N SER A 5 20.57 -7.68 4.45
CA SER A 5 21.30 -8.00 3.22
C SER A 5 22.62 -7.23 3.21
N LEU A 6 23.72 -7.95 3.49
CA LEU A 6 25.08 -7.39 3.46
C LEU A 6 25.37 -6.74 2.09
N TRP A 7 24.86 -7.33 1.02
CA TRP A 7 24.95 -6.80 -0.34
C TRP A 7 24.27 -5.43 -0.50
N GLY A 8 23.07 -5.26 0.06
CA GLY A 8 22.37 -3.98 0.08
C GLY A 8 23.17 -2.89 0.81
N LEU A 9 23.76 -3.22 1.97
CA LEU A 9 24.60 -2.29 2.73
C LEU A 9 25.85 -1.86 1.95
N PHE A 10 26.55 -2.83 1.35
CA PHE A 10 27.72 -2.53 0.51
C PHE A 10 27.34 -1.66 -0.68
N ALA A 11 26.21 -1.96 -1.34
CA ALA A 11 25.72 -1.18 -2.47
C ALA A 11 25.39 0.27 -2.08
N GLY A 12 24.74 0.47 -0.94
CA GLY A 12 24.39 1.81 -0.47
C GLY A 12 25.61 2.63 -0.04
N LEU A 13 26.57 2.01 0.65
CA LEU A 13 27.83 2.66 1.02
C LEU A 13 28.66 3.01 -0.21
N PHE A 14 28.67 2.14 -1.23
CA PHE A 14 29.32 2.42 -2.50
C PHE A 14 28.68 3.62 -3.22
N ALA A 15 27.34 3.73 -3.20
CA ALA A 15 26.64 4.88 -3.76
C ALA A 15 27.03 6.18 -3.05
N ALA A 16 26.99 6.19 -1.71
CA ALA A 16 27.40 7.35 -0.90
C ALA A 16 28.88 7.75 -1.13
N GLY A 17 29.78 6.76 -1.19
CA GLY A 17 31.18 6.97 -1.53
C GLY A 17 31.38 7.54 -2.94
N SER A 18 30.61 7.06 -3.91
CA SER A 18 30.64 7.55 -5.30
C SER A 18 30.21 9.02 -5.39
N TRP A 19 29.16 9.44 -4.67
CA TRP A 19 28.74 10.84 -4.61
C TRP A 19 29.75 11.75 -3.92
N ALA A 20 30.41 11.26 -2.87
CA ALA A 20 31.50 11.98 -2.20
C ALA A 20 32.70 12.19 -3.15
N ALA A 21 33.11 11.14 -3.88
CA ALA A 21 34.18 11.23 -4.87
C ALA A 21 33.83 12.18 -6.03
N ALA A 22 32.61 12.07 -6.56
CA ALA A 22 32.11 12.96 -7.61
C ALA A 22 32.09 14.43 -7.15
N SER A 23 31.67 14.70 -5.90
CA SER A 23 31.65 16.07 -5.35
C SER A 23 33.04 16.71 -5.32
N HIS A 24 34.09 15.95 -4.99
CA HIS A 24 35.48 16.43 -5.08
C HIS A 24 35.93 16.71 -6.52
N LEU A 25 35.58 15.83 -7.46
CA LEU A 25 35.87 16.04 -8.89
C LEU A 25 35.16 17.29 -9.42
N PHE A 26 33.88 17.47 -9.11
CA PHE A 26 33.13 18.67 -9.48
C PHE A 26 33.73 19.93 -8.84
N SER A 27 34.11 19.88 -7.55
CA SER A 27 34.78 21.01 -6.89
C SER A 27 36.06 21.42 -7.61
N ARG A 28 36.87 20.45 -8.08
CA ARG A 28 38.07 20.74 -8.90
C ARG A 28 37.72 21.37 -10.24
N ILE A 29 36.71 20.84 -10.92
CA ILE A 29 36.24 21.36 -12.21
C ILE A 29 35.79 22.82 -12.08
N PHE A 30 35.05 23.15 -11.02
CA PHE A 30 34.55 24.51 -10.77
C PHE A 30 35.61 25.49 -10.25
N SER A 31 36.70 24.98 -9.65
CA SER A 31 37.82 25.80 -9.18
C SER A 31 38.90 26.01 -10.24
N GLY A 32 38.78 25.37 -11.40
CA GLY A 32 39.73 25.49 -12.51
C GLY A 32 39.67 26.86 -13.23
N PRO A 33 40.65 27.16 -14.11
CA PRO A 33 40.81 28.48 -14.73
C PRO A 33 39.69 28.91 -15.68
N LYS A 34 38.90 27.96 -16.22
CA LYS A 34 37.75 28.24 -17.10
C LYS A 34 36.61 27.26 -16.79
N PRO A 35 35.95 27.41 -15.63
CA PRO A 35 34.99 26.43 -15.16
C PRO A 35 33.71 26.44 -16.02
N PRO A 36 33.05 25.30 -16.22
CA PRO A 36 31.68 25.26 -16.73
C PRO A 36 30.75 25.95 -15.72
N THR A 37 29.59 26.42 -16.18
CA THR A 37 28.54 26.87 -15.26
C THR A 37 27.93 25.66 -14.55
N ALA A 38 27.44 25.84 -13.32
CA ALA A 38 26.76 24.78 -12.57
C ALA A 38 25.62 24.16 -13.38
N ASN A 39 24.82 25.01 -14.02
CA ASN A 39 23.69 24.59 -14.88
C ASN A 39 24.14 23.75 -16.10
N ALA A 40 25.31 24.05 -16.69
CA ALA A 40 25.84 23.25 -17.79
C ALA A 40 26.33 21.87 -17.33
N ALA A 41 26.91 21.77 -16.14
CA ALA A 41 27.29 20.49 -15.54
C ALA A 41 26.06 19.63 -15.20
N VAL A 42 25.00 20.27 -14.68
CA VAL A 42 23.69 19.66 -14.42
C VAL A 42 23.07 19.10 -15.72
N LEU A 43 23.00 19.92 -16.77
CA LEU A 43 22.47 19.48 -18.06
C LEU A 43 23.25 18.28 -18.60
N PHE A 44 24.58 18.31 -18.52
CA PHE A 44 25.43 17.24 -19.01
C PHE A 44 25.22 15.94 -18.22
N LYS A 45 25.28 16.00 -16.87
CA LYS A 45 25.13 14.79 -16.04
C LYS A 45 23.74 14.17 -16.17
N ASN A 46 22.69 14.99 -16.22
CA ASN A 46 21.31 14.52 -16.30
C ASN A 46 20.99 13.94 -17.67
N THR A 47 21.49 14.55 -18.76
CA THR A 47 21.35 13.99 -20.11
C THR A 47 22.06 12.64 -20.22
N LEU A 48 23.29 12.53 -19.70
CA LEU A 48 24.06 11.28 -19.74
C LEU A 48 23.38 10.16 -18.96
N ALA A 49 23.02 10.42 -17.70
CA ALA A 49 22.36 9.44 -16.85
C ALA A 49 20.95 9.12 -17.36
N GLY A 50 20.17 10.14 -17.75
CA GLY A 50 18.81 9.95 -18.25
C GLY A 50 18.74 9.09 -19.51
N ALA A 51 19.65 9.31 -20.46
CA ALA A 51 19.73 8.47 -21.66
C ALA A 51 20.06 7.00 -21.33
N LEU A 52 21.01 6.76 -20.43
CA LEU A 52 21.36 5.41 -20.02
C LEU A 52 20.21 4.73 -19.27
N PHE A 53 19.58 5.42 -18.33
CA PHE A 53 18.47 4.87 -17.54
C PHE A 53 17.24 4.60 -18.40
N PHE A 54 16.98 5.45 -19.40
CA PHE A 54 15.94 5.19 -20.39
C PHE A 54 16.23 3.92 -21.21
N ILE A 55 17.46 3.76 -21.71
CA ILE A 55 17.87 2.57 -22.47
C ILE A 55 17.75 1.30 -21.62
N VAL A 56 18.24 1.35 -20.38
CA VAL A 56 18.19 0.20 -19.45
C VAL A 56 16.75 -0.14 -19.05
N GLY A 57 15.94 0.87 -18.71
CA GLY A 57 14.53 0.66 -18.37
C GLY A 57 13.73 0.07 -19.53
N ALA A 58 13.95 0.57 -20.75
CA ALA A 58 13.33 0.02 -21.96
C ALA A 58 13.78 -1.41 -22.28
N ALA A 59 15.05 -1.74 -22.03
CA ALA A 59 15.59 -3.09 -22.29
C ALA A 59 15.11 -4.13 -21.26
N ILE A 60 14.96 -3.74 -19.99
CA ILE A 60 14.52 -4.64 -18.91
C ILE A 60 12.99 -4.76 -18.85
N GLY A 61 12.25 -3.74 -19.31
CA GLY A 61 10.80 -3.72 -19.22
C GLY A 61 10.31 -3.53 -17.78
N ASP A 62 10.84 -2.53 -17.06
CA ASP A 62 10.62 -2.32 -15.61
C ASP A 62 9.23 -1.79 -15.22
N GLY A 63 8.23 -1.91 -16.10
CA GLY A 63 6.85 -1.46 -15.86
C GLY A 63 6.56 -0.01 -16.29
N GLY A 64 7.58 0.78 -16.66
CA GLY A 64 7.38 2.15 -17.15
C GLY A 64 6.94 3.13 -16.06
N VAL A 65 6.35 4.26 -16.45
CA VAL A 65 5.83 5.28 -15.52
C VAL A 65 4.35 5.51 -15.81
N PRO A 66 3.45 5.47 -14.81
CA PRO A 66 2.05 5.84 -14.98
C PRO A 66 1.92 7.24 -15.59
N SER A 67 1.09 7.39 -16.63
CA SER A 67 0.99 8.65 -17.39
C SER A 67 0.59 9.84 -16.52
N GLY A 68 -0.27 9.63 -15.52
CA GLY A 68 -0.68 10.63 -14.54
C GLY A 68 0.44 11.10 -13.61
N ALA A 69 1.45 10.26 -13.35
CA ALA A 69 2.57 10.58 -12.46
C ALA A 69 3.69 11.40 -13.16
N ILE A 70 3.76 11.36 -14.49
CA ILE A 70 4.84 12.00 -15.26
C ILE A 70 4.99 13.50 -14.94
N PRO A 71 3.93 14.35 -14.92
CA PRO A 71 4.07 15.78 -14.65
C PRO A 71 4.67 16.06 -13.27
N GLN A 72 4.20 15.37 -12.23
CA GLN A 72 4.69 15.51 -10.85
C GLN A 72 6.14 15.07 -10.73
N MET A 73 6.51 13.96 -11.38
CA MET A 73 7.90 13.49 -11.41
C MET A 73 8.84 14.44 -12.17
N LEU A 74 8.36 15.06 -13.25
CA LEU A 74 9.12 16.10 -13.96
C LEU A 74 9.34 17.33 -13.08
N ILE A 75 8.34 17.76 -12.32
CA ILE A 75 8.45 18.88 -11.36
C ILE A 75 9.42 18.53 -10.23
N SER A 76 9.27 17.36 -9.60
CA SER A 76 10.20 16.87 -8.58
C SER A 76 11.63 16.78 -9.13
N GLY A 77 11.79 16.27 -10.36
CA GLY A 77 13.06 16.19 -11.07
C GLY A 77 13.68 17.56 -11.36
N LEU A 78 12.88 18.54 -11.75
CA LEU A 78 13.32 19.93 -11.92
C LEU A 78 13.82 20.53 -10.60
N LEU A 79 13.05 20.36 -9.52
CA LEU A 79 13.40 20.91 -8.21
C LEU A 79 14.68 20.27 -7.65
N GLY A 80 14.78 18.94 -7.71
CA GLY A 80 15.92 18.19 -7.17
C GLY A 80 17.13 18.22 -8.11
N PHE A 81 16.97 17.70 -9.32
CA PHE A 81 18.07 17.48 -10.26
C PHE A 81 18.47 18.69 -11.10
N ALA A 82 17.64 19.75 -11.17
CA ALA A 82 18.05 21.01 -11.79
C ALA A 82 18.42 22.07 -10.76
N ILE A 83 17.45 22.54 -9.98
CA ILE A 83 17.64 23.65 -9.04
C ILE A 83 18.56 23.22 -7.90
N GLY A 84 18.24 22.11 -7.21
CA GLY A 84 19.04 21.56 -6.12
C GLY A 84 20.49 21.35 -6.52
N ASP A 85 20.74 20.53 -7.55
CA ASP A 85 22.09 20.24 -8.01
C ASP A 85 22.86 21.48 -8.50
N ALA A 86 22.21 22.44 -9.16
CA ALA A 86 22.87 23.67 -9.58
C ALA A 86 23.34 24.50 -8.36
N LEU A 87 22.51 24.58 -7.32
CA LEU A 87 22.84 25.25 -6.06
C LEU A 87 23.95 24.50 -5.31
N TYR A 88 23.87 23.16 -5.27
CA TYR A 88 24.90 22.30 -4.67
C TYR A 88 26.25 22.53 -5.35
N PHE A 89 26.31 22.40 -6.68
CA PHE A 89 27.54 22.61 -7.45
C PHE A 89 28.10 24.03 -7.34
N ALA A 90 27.25 25.05 -7.33
CA ALA A 90 27.67 26.44 -7.14
C ALA A 90 28.29 26.67 -5.74
N SER A 91 27.85 25.92 -4.73
CA SER A 91 28.38 26.03 -3.36
C SER A 91 29.77 25.41 -3.17
N LEU A 92 30.12 24.36 -3.94
CA LEU A 92 31.36 23.60 -3.80
C LEU A 92 32.63 24.47 -3.83
N PRO A 93 32.89 25.31 -4.84
CA PRO A 93 34.08 26.16 -4.86
C PRO A 93 34.07 27.27 -3.79
N MET A 94 32.89 27.60 -3.22
CA MET A 94 32.71 28.75 -2.33
C MET A 94 32.88 28.38 -0.85
N CYS A 95 32.44 27.20 -0.43
CA CYS A 95 32.52 26.76 0.96
C CYS A 95 33.16 25.37 1.16
N GLY A 96 33.50 24.69 0.06
CA GLY A 96 34.18 23.39 0.06
C GLY A 96 33.22 22.21 0.18
N VAL A 97 33.66 21.06 -0.35
CA VAL A 97 32.86 19.82 -0.43
C VAL A 97 32.30 19.39 0.93
N GLN A 98 33.13 19.37 1.99
CA GLN A 98 32.67 18.95 3.32
C GLN A 98 31.56 19.85 3.85
N THR A 99 31.76 21.17 3.80
CA THR A 99 30.79 22.14 4.31
C THR A 99 29.48 22.02 3.54
N THR A 100 29.55 21.94 2.21
CA THR A 100 28.39 21.73 1.35
C THR A 100 27.64 20.45 1.72
N ALA A 101 28.33 19.31 1.86
CA ALA A 101 27.71 18.02 2.14
C ALA A 101 27.05 18.00 3.52
N VAL A 102 27.70 18.52 4.56
CA VAL A 102 27.12 18.58 5.91
C VAL A 102 25.95 19.57 5.98
N VAL A 103 26.07 20.76 5.39
CA VAL A 103 24.94 21.72 5.33
C VAL A 103 23.76 21.12 4.57
N SER A 104 23.99 20.28 3.56
CA SER A 104 22.92 19.62 2.82
C SER A 104 22.10 18.65 3.67
N LEU A 105 22.66 18.10 4.77
CA LEU A 105 21.91 17.27 5.73
C LEU A 105 20.77 18.04 6.43
N THR A 106 20.74 19.37 6.34
CA THR A 106 19.60 20.17 6.83
C THR A 106 18.29 19.85 6.10
N ASN A 107 18.33 19.15 4.97
CA ASN A 107 17.13 18.61 4.33
C ASN A 107 16.35 17.69 5.29
N VAL A 108 17.02 16.94 6.17
CA VAL A 108 16.38 16.03 7.12
C VAL A 108 15.47 16.77 8.11
N PRO A 109 15.96 17.74 8.92
CA PRO A 109 15.09 18.50 9.81
C PRO A 109 14.03 19.31 9.04
N LEU A 110 14.35 19.83 7.85
CA LEU A 110 13.36 20.53 7.02
C LEU A 110 12.23 19.60 6.56
N THR A 111 12.55 18.34 6.25
CA THR A 111 11.57 17.32 5.86
C THR A 111 10.67 16.96 7.03
N VAL A 112 11.22 16.76 8.24
CA VAL A 112 10.43 16.49 9.46
C VAL A 112 9.42 17.61 9.73
N ILE A 113 9.86 18.87 9.64
CA ILE A 113 8.99 20.03 9.87
C ILE A 113 7.96 20.17 8.74
N GLY A 114 8.39 20.01 7.49
CA GLY A 114 7.52 20.12 6.32
C GLY A 114 6.43 19.04 6.29
N ALA A 115 6.77 17.81 6.68
CA ALA A 115 5.81 16.71 6.76
C ALA A 115 4.72 16.95 7.81
N HIS A 116 5.09 17.40 9.02
CA HIS A 116 4.11 17.80 10.04
C HIS A 116 3.14 18.88 9.53
N TRP A 117 3.66 19.91 8.84
CA TRP A 117 2.83 21.02 8.39
C TRP A 117 1.93 20.69 7.19
N LEU A 118 2.41 19.85 6.26
CA LEU A 118 1.66 19.47 5.06
C LEU A 118 0.70 18.31 5.29
N PHE A 119 1.11 17.31 6.06
CA PHE A 119 0.39 16.04 6.24
C PHE A 119 -0.23 15.87 7.62
N GLY A 120 0.10 16.73 8.59
CA GLY A 120 -0.41 16.63 9.96
C GLY A 120 0.29 15.60 10.84
N ASP A 121 1.41 15.01 10.38
CA ASP A 121 2.17 13.98 11.10
C ASP A 121 2.57 14.44 12.51
N VAL A 122 2.33 13.63 13.54
CA VAL A 122 2.73 14.00 14.92
C VAL A 122 4.25 14.13 15.02
N MET A 123 4.72 15.27 15.54
CA MET A 123 6.15 15.51 15.78
C MET A 123 6.65 14.67 16.96
N ASP A 124 7.23 13.52 16.65
CA ASP A 124 7.86 12.67 17.65
C ASP A 124 9.06 13.39 18.34
N PRO A 125 9.16 13.36 19.68
CA PRO A 125 10.25 14.01 20.43
C PRO A 125 11.66 13.52 20.04
N GLY A 126 11.81 12.25 19.64
CA GLY A 126 13.06 11.71 19.14
C GLY A 126 13.42 12.30 17.78
N SER A 127 12.44 12.49 16.90
CA SER A 127 12.63 13.17 15.60
C SER A 127 13.06 14.63 15.78
N LEU A 128 12.52 15.32 16.78
CA LEU A 128 12.95 16.68 17.16
C LEU A 128 14.36 16.71 17.73
N LEU A 129 14.72 15.74 18.58
CA LEU A 129 16.08 15.60 19.12
C LEU A 129 17.09 15.36 17.98
N GLY A 130 16.80 14.41 17.10
CA GLY A 130 17.63 14.12 15.93
C GLY A 130 17.80 15.34 15.02
N ALA A 131 16.71 16.05 14.73
CA ALA A 131 16.72 17.30 13.98
C ALA A 131 17.63 18.35 14.65
N GLY A 132 17.54 18.50 15.97
CA GLY A 132 18.40 19.38 16.75
C GLY A 132 19.89 19.01 16.64
N LEU A 133 20.23 17.71 16.69
CA LEU A 133 21.61 17.24 16.53
C LEU A 133 22.15 17.48 15.13
N VAL A 134 21.33 17.31 14.08
CA VAL A 134 21.70 17.66 12.70
C VAL A 134 22.10 19.14 12.62
N LEU A 135 21.25 20.03 13.14
CA LEU A 135 21.51 21.47 13.17
C LEU A 135 22.76 21.82 14.00
N ALA A 136 22.97 21.18 15.14
CA ALA A 136 24.16 21.36 15.97
C ALA A 136 25.44 20.93 15.24
N GLY A 137 25.42 19.79 14.53
CA GLY A 137 26.51 19.32 13.70
C GLY A 137 26.86 20.29 12.58
N VAL A 138 25.84 20.81 11.89
CA VAL A 138 25.99 21.84 10.86
C VAL A 138 26.61 23.11 11.43
N LEU A 139 26.10 23.62 12.56
CA LEU A 139 26.64 24.81 13.22
C LEU A 139 28.10 24.62 13.65
N LEU A 140 28.47 23.43 14.14
CA LEU A 140 29.84 23.12 14.54
C LEU A 140 30.79 23.13 13.34
N VAL A 141 30.38 22.54 12.21
CA VAL A 141 31.15 22.60 10.94
C VAL A 141 31.28 24.04 10.46
N LEU A 142 30.21 24.83 10.51
CA LEU A 142 30.22 26.23 10.11
C LEU A 142 31.13 27.09 11.01
N ARG A 143 31.20 26.81 12.32
CA ARG A 143 32.09 27.50 13.27
C ARG A 143 33.56 27.10 13.11
N SER A 144 33.83 25.84 12.74
CA SER A 144 35.20 25.33 12.57
C SER A 144 36.02 26.06 11.50
N GLY A 145 35.37 26.89 10.68
CA GLY A 145 36.08 27.80 9.81
C GLY A 145 36.79 27.14 8.64
N GLY A 146 36.43 25.91 8.27
CA GLY A 146 36.93 25.20 7.09
C GLY A 146 38.45 25.31 6.95
N GLY A 147 39.20 24.56 7.76
CA GLY A 147 40.64 24.68 7.93
C GLY A 147 41.45 24.95 6.65
N GLY A 148 41.95 26.18 6.52
CA GLY A 148 43.05 26.56 5.63
C GLY A 148 42.66 27.01 4.23
N GLY A 149 42.74 28.34 4.00
CA GLY A 149 42.60 29.01 2.70
C GLY A 149 41.68 30.24 2.84
N SER A 150 42.23 31.45 2.69
CA SER A 150 41.55 32.74 2.93
C SER A 150 40.47 33.05 1.88
N LEU A 151 39.39 32.26 1.82
CA LEU A 151 38.21 32.70 1.11
C LEU A 151 37.57 33.86 1.89
N ASP A 152 37.24 34.93 1.18
CA ASP A 152 36.49 36.06 1.73
C ASP A 152 35.26 35.53 2.51
N PRO A 153 35.07 35.92 3.78
CA PRO A 153 33.90 35.55 4.57
C PRO A 153 32.57 35.75 3.82
N ARG A 154 32.47 36.76 2.94
CA ARG A 154 31.28 37.00 2.10
C ARG A 154 31.05 35.90 1.08
N VAL A 155 32.12 35.41 0.43
CA VAL A 155 32.05 34.30 -0.55
C VAL A 155 31.64 33.01 0.16
N ARG A 156 32.26 32.72 1.31
CA ARG A 156 31.89 31.55 2.11
C ARG A 156 30.44 31.60 2.58
N ARG A 157 29.95 32.75 3.06
CA ARG A 157 28.55 32.93 3.47
C ARG A 157 27.58 32.70 2.30
N ARG A 158 27.91 33.21 1.10
CA ARG A 158 27.13 32.92 -0.11
C ARG A 158 27.11 31.43 -0.45
N GLY A 159 28.26 30.75 -0.34
CA GLY A 159 28.34 29.30 -0.53
C GLY A 159 27.42 28.52 0.41
N VAL A 160 27.42 28.88 1.69
CA VAL A 160 26.52 28.26 2.69
C VAL A 160 25.06 28.52 2.36
N LEU A 161 24.68 29.75 1.97
CA LEU A 161 23.31 30.06 1.56
C LEU A 161 22.86 29.23 0.35
N LEU A 162 23.74 29.00 -0.62
CA LEU A 162 23.46 28.13 -1.77
C LEU A 162 23.29 26.67 -1.33
N ALA A 163 24.13 26.17 -0.43
CA ALA A 163 23.99 24.81 0.11
C ALA A 163 22.70 24.60 0.92
N THR A 164 22.26 25.62 1.67
CA THR A 164 20.95 25.60 2.35
C THR A 164 19.80 25.68 1.33
N GLY A 165 19.94 26.48 0.28
CA GLY A 165 18.97 26.51 -0.82
C GLY A 165 18.84 25.16 -1.53
N ASN A 166 19.95 24.44 -1.72
CA ASN A 166 19.95 23.06 -2.19
C ASN A 166 19.15 22.14 -1.25
N ALA A 167 19.41 22.20 0.06
CA ALA A 167 18.69 21.38 1.04
C ALA A 167 17.17 21.61 0.99
N LEU A 168 16.75 22.88 0.84
CA LEU A 168 15.35 23.24 0.67
C LEU A 168 14.76 22.71 -0.65
N ALA A 169 15.46 22.89 -1.77
CA ALA A 169 15.02 22.40 -3.07
C ALA A 169 14.85 20.88 -3.10
N ILE A 170 15.79 20.15 -2.48
CA ILE A 170 15.71 18.69 -2.29
C ILE A 170 14.52 18.33 -1.40
N THR A 171 14.30 19.06 -0.30
CA THR A 171 13.16 18.80 0.60
C THR A 171 11.84 18.92 -0.14
N ILE A 172 11.63 20.01 -0.90
CA ILE A 172 10.41 20.22 -1.69
C ILE A 172 10.32 19.16 -2.81
N SER A 173 11.44 18.80 -3.44
CA SER A 173 11.50 17.72 -4.44
C SER A 173 11.08 16.36 -3.88
N ILE A 174 11.49 16.03 -2.65
CA ILE A 174 11.10 14.80 -1.95
C ILE A 174 9.61 14.84 -1.61
N LEU A 175 9.14 15.91 -0.97
CA LEU A 175 7.74 16.05 -0.54
C LEU A 175 6.77 16.03 -1.75
N SER A 176 7.12 16.70 -2.85
CA SER A 176 6.31 16.72 -4.07
C SER A 176 6.49 15.49 -4.97
N GLY A 177 7.59 14.76 -4.84
CA GLY A 177 7.91 13.61 -5.70
C GLY A 177 7.57 12.25 -5.09
N HIS A 178 7.16 12.21 -3.82
CA HIS A 178 6.91 10.97 -3.09
C HIS A 178 5.81 10.13 -3.74
N GLU A 179 4.66 10.72 -4.05
CA GLU A 179 3.52 10.02 -4.65
C GLU A 179 3.82 9.54 -6.07
N GLY A 180 4.45 10.37 -6.90
CA GLY A 180 4.74 10.03 -8.30
C GLY A 180 5.76 8.88 -8.49
N MET A 181 6.58 8.58 -7.48
CA MET A 181 7.47 7.41 -7.50
C MET A 181 6.74 6.11 -7.08
N GLN A 182 5.56 6.18 -6.47
CA GLN A 182 4.79 4.99 -6.09
C GLN A 182 4.17 4.38 -7.36
N GLY A 183 4.60 3.18 -7.72
CA GLY A 183 4.13 2.47 -8.93
C GLY A 183 4.92 2.75 -10.21
N ALA A 184 5.91 3.63 -10.18
CA ALA A 184 6.83 3.83 -11.30
C ALA A 184 7.97 2.78 -11.27
N GLY A 185 8.31 2.24 -12.44
CA GLY A 185 9.52 1.45 -12.63
C GLY A 185 10.76 2.21 -12.20
N ILE A 186 11.72 1.52 -11.59
CA ILE A 186 12.88 2.15 -10.95
C ILE A 186 13.73 2.95 -11.95
N PHE A 187 14.04 2.35 -13.11
CA PHE A 187 14.87 2.98 -14.13
C PHE A 187 14.06 3.99 -14.94
N SER A 188 12.82 3.64 -15.27
CA SER A 188 11.90 4.52 -16.01
C SER A 188 11.54 5.78 -15.21
N GLY A 189 11.24 5.65 -13.92
CA GLY A 189 10.98 6.77 -13.01
C GLY A 189 12.20 7.66 -12.81
N ALA A 190 13.39 7.06 -12.64
CA ALA A 190 14.64 7.82 -12.60
C ALA A 190 14.88 8.58 -13.92
N ALA A 191 14.62 7.97 -15.08
CA ALA A 191 14.75 8.61 -16.38
C ALA A 191 13.79 9.80 -16.54
N VAL A 192 12.54 9.69 -16.08
CA VAL A 192 11.58 10.81 -16.08
C VAL A 192 12.07 11.96 -15.19
N ARG A 193 12.49 11.68 -13.94
CA ARG A 193 13.00 12.73 -13.05
C ARG A 193 14.27 13.40 -13.58
N LEU A 194 15.18 12.62 -14.18
CA LEU A 194 16.37 13.17 -14.85
C LEU A 194 16.01 14.03 -16.05
N SER A 195 14.94 13.67 -16.79
CA SER A 195 14.39 14.49 -17.87
C SER A 195 13.82 15.82 -17.35
N GLY A 196 13.14 15.79 -16.20
CA GLY A 196 12.75 17.01 -15.47
C GLY A 196 13.95 17.89 -15.11
N GLY A 197 15.07 17.27 -14.72
CA GLY A 197 16.35 17.93 -14.50
C GLY A 197 16.92 18.60 -15.77
N VAL A 198 16.82 17.93 -16.92
CA VAL A 198 17.25 18.48 -18.23
C VAL A 198 16.38 19.68 -18.63
N ILE A 199 15.05 19.54 -18.54
CA ILE A 199 14.09 20.62 -18.83
C ILE A 199 14.34 21.80 -17.90
N GLY A 200 14.52 21.54 -16.61
CA GLY A 200 14.84 22.54 -15.60
C GLY A 200 16.10 23.34 -15.93
N ALA A 201 17.14 22.68 -16.44
CA ALA A 201 18.37 23.38 -16.83
C ALA A 201 18.14 24.39 -17.96
N PHE A 202 17.32 24.05 -18.96
CA PHE A 202 16.94 24.98 -20.03
C PHE A 202 16.05 26.13 -19.52
N LEU A 203 15.11 25.84 -18.61
CA LEU A 203 14.26 26.85 -17.98
C LEU A 203 15.09 27.86 -17.18
N ILE A 204 16.01 27.38 -16.35
CA ILE A 204 16.95 28.23 -15.59
C ILE A 204 17.75 29.13 -16.54
N ALA A 205 18.31 28.57 -17.63
CA ALA A 205 19.05 29.34 -18.62
C ALA A 205 18.18 30.40 -19.33
N THR A 206 16.92 30.08 -19.60
CA THR A 206 15.95 31.00 -20.20
C THR A 206 15.63 32.17 -19.26
N VAL A 207 15.31 31.88 -17.99
CA VAL A 207 15.02 32.89 -16.97
C VAL A 207 16.20 33.84 -16.78
N PHE A 208 17.40 33.32 -16.57
CA PHE A 208 18.60 34.16 -16.44
C PHE A 208 18.92 34.91 -17.75
N GLY A 209 18.68 34.29 -18.90
CA GLY A 209 18.86 34.90 -20.22
C GLY A 209 17.94 36.10 -20.45
N VAL A 210 16.68 36.01 -20.04
CA VAL A 210 15.71 37.12 -20.08
C VAL A 210 16.11 38.21 -19.08
N MET A 211 16.38 37.84 -17.82
CA MET A 211 16.76 38.80 -16.77
C MET A 211 18.03 39.57 -17.10
N ARG A 212 19.02 38.93 -17.73
CA ARG A 212 20.31 39.54 -18.10
C ARG A 212 20.34 40.07 -19.54
N ARG A 213 19.21 40.07 -20.25
CA ARG A 213 19.05 40.49 -21.66
C ARG A 213 20.09 39.85 -22.59
N GLY A 214 20.27 38.53 -22.49
CA GLY A 214 21.33 37.80 -23.17
C GLY A 214 21.06 36.30 -23.36
N LEU A 215 19.86 35.92 -23.82
CA LEU A 215 19.44 34.53 -24.08
C LEU A 215 20.48 33.70 -24.84
N GLY A 216 20.97 34.19 -25.97
CA GLY A 216 21.96 33.47 -26.78
C GLY A 216 23.26 33.16 -26.04
N ARG A 217 23.68 34.00 -25.08
CA ARG A 217 24.88 33.77 -24.27
C ARG A 217 24.68 32.67 -23.23
N GLU A 218 23.52 32.63 -22.58
CA GLU A 218 23.19 31.62 -21.57
C GLU A 218 23.00 30.23 -22.21
N PHE A 219 22.32 30.15 -23.36
CA PHE A 219 22.22 28.89 -24.13
C PHE A 219 23.58 28.44 -24.68
N ALA A 220 24.42 29.36 -25.17
CA ALA A 220 25.78 29.02 -25.58
C ALA A 220 26.64 28.53 -24.39
N ALA A 221 26.39 29.02 -23.17
CA ALA A 221 27.10 28.59 -21.97
C ALA A 221 26.77 27.12 -21.59
N LEU A 222 25.56 26.64 -21.88
CA LEU A 222 25.17 25.23 -21.66
C LEU A 222 26.00 24.25 -22.50
N THR A 223 26.29 24.59 -23.75
CA THR A 223 26.98 23.71 -24.69
C THR A 223 28.49 23.96 -24.76
N LYS A 224 28.98 25.06 -24.18
CA LYS A 224 30.40 25.44 -24.13
C LYS A 224 31.33 24.35 -23.57
N PRO A 225 30.97 23.58 -22.52
CA PRO A 225 31.83 22.52 -21.98
C PRO A 225 32.07 21.37 -22.97
N LEU A 226 31.09 21.08 -23.84
CA LEU A 226 31.19 20.03 -24.87
C LEU A 226 32.24 20.35 -25.94
N ARG A 227 32.58 21.63 -26.15
CA ARG A 227 33.52 22.05 -27.19
C ARG A 227 34.99 21.97 -26.77
N ARG A 228 35.31 21.67 -25.51
CA ARG A 228 36.69 21.63 -24.99
C ARG A 228 37.07 20.24 -24.49
N ARG A 229 37.97 19.56 -25.21
CA ARG A 229 38.38 18.16 -24.94
C ARG A 229 38.82 17.89 -23.50
N GLN A 230 39.60 18.80 -22.89
CA GLN A 230 40.13 18.58 -21.52
C GLN A 230 39.05 18.76 -20.43
N GLY A 231 38.15 19.73 -20.59
CA GLY A 231 37.03 19.93 -19.66
C GLY A 231 35.96 18.85 -19.78
N LEU A 232 35.72 18.37 -21.01
CA LEU A 232 34.75 17.31 -21.29
C LEU A 232 35.14 15.98 -20.62
N ARG A 233 36.42 15.60 -20.65
CA ARG A 233 36.90 14.36 -19.99
C ARG A 233 36.67 14.39 -18.48
N ALA A 234 37.03 15.49 -17.83
CA ALA A 234 36.83 15.63 -16.39
C ALA A 234 35.34 15.62 -16.02
N LEU A 235 34.50 16.31 -16.81
CA LEU A 235 33.06 16.35 -16.61
C LEU A 235 32.42 14.97 -16.81
N LEU A 236 32.83 14.23 -17.85
CA LEU A 236 32.39 12.86 -18.11
C LEU A 236 32.71 11.93 -16.94
N ILE A 237 33.95 11.95 -16.46
CA ILE A 237 34.38 11.10 -15.33
C ILE A 237 33.57 11.44 -14.07
N ALA A 238 33.41 12.72 -13.75
CA ALA A 238 32.63 13.15 -12.58
C ALA A 238 31.15 12.75 -12.69
N SER A 239 30.54 12.91 -13.87
CA SER A 239 29.15 12.52 -14.14
C SER A 239 28.93 11.00 -14.12
N VAL A 240 29.86 10.20 -14.67
CA VAL A 240 29.76 8.73 -14.62
C VAL A 240 29.86 8.25 -13.18
N ILE A 241 30.82 8.74 -12.40
CA ILE A 241 30.98 8.34 -11.00
C ILE A 241 29.75 8.76 -10.19
N GLY A 242 29.32 10.02 -10.31
CA GLY A 242 28.23 10.56 -9.48
C GLY A 242 26.83 10.11 -9.91
N SER A 243 26.55 10.01 -11.20
CA SER A 243 25.19 9.86 -11.73
C SER A 243 24.95 8.55 -12.48
N VAL A 244 25.96 7.71 -12.70
CA VAL A 244 25.78 6.37 -13.29
C VAL A 244 26.18 5.29 -12.30
N LEU A 245 27.46 5.28 -11.89
CA LEU A 245 27.99 4.29 -10.95
C LEU A 245 27.40 4.44 -9.55
N GLY A 246 27.06 5.67 -9.13
CA GLY A 246 26.36 5.88 -7.86
C GLY A 246 24.90 5.43 -7.89
N LEU A 247 24.21 5.58 -9.03
CA LEU A 247 22.76 5.34 -9.11
C LEU A 247 22.40 3.85 -9.23
N ILE A 248 23.22 3.00 -9.85
CA ILE A 248 22.90 1.56 -9.96
C ILE A 248 22.90 0.87 -8.57
N PRO A 249 23.95 1.00 -7.75
CA PRO A 249 23.99 0.43 -6.40
C PRO A 249 23.01 1.12 -5.44
N TYR A 250 22.68 2.40 -5.68
CA TYR A 250 21.62 3.10 -4.96
C TYR A 250 20.26 2.39 -5.12
N HIS A 251 19.90 2.01 -6.34
CA HIS A 251 18.65 1.29 -6.59
C HIS A 251 18.67 -0.14 -6.04
N LEU A 252 19.82 -0.81 -6.10
CA LEU A 252 19.99 -2.11 -5.43
C LEU A 252 19.82 -1.98 -3.90
N ALA A 253 20.41 -0.97 -3.30
CA ALA A 253 20.27 -0.69 -1.87
C ALA A 253 18.82 -0.38 -1.48
N LEU A 254 18.07 0.34 -2.32
CA LEU A 254 16.63 0.58 -2.09
C LEU A 254 15.78 -0.70 -2.19
N ARG A 255 16.20 -1.68 -2.99
CA ARG A 255 15.53 -2.97 -3.11
C ARG A 255 15.82 -3.88 -1.92
N GLU A 256 17.07 -3.90 -1.46
CA GLU A 256 17.59 -4.85 -0.46
C GLU A 256 17.50 -4.35 0.98
N LEU A 257 17.37 -3.04 1.19
CA LEU A 257 17.31 -2.41 2.52
C LEU A 257 15.95 -1.76 2.72
N SER A 258 15.47 -1.78 3.96
CA SER A 258 14.33 -0.94 4.36
C SER A 258 14.61 0.54 4.08
N ALA A 259 13.56 1.32 3.76
CA ALA A 259 13.69 2.72 3.39
C ALA A 259 14.49 3.56 4.41
N GLY A 260 14.26 3.33 5.72
CA GLY A 260 14.99 4.01 6.79
C GLY A 260 16.49 3.65 6.82
N VAL A 261 16.82 2.36 6.66
CA VAL A 261 18.23 1.91 6.61
C VAL A 261 18.91 2.44 5.35
N ALA A 262 18.24 2.40 4.19
CA ALA A 262 18.76 2.94 2.94
C ALA A 262 19.02 4.46 3.06
N ALA A 263 18.07 5.24 3.60
CA ALA A 263 18.22 6.67 3.82
C ALA A 263 19.39 7.02 4.76
N LEU A 264 19.58 6.22 5.82
CA LEU A 264 20.72 6.39 6.73
C LEU A 264 22.04 6.12 6.01
N VAL A 265 22.11 5.02 5.26
CA VAL A 265 23.29 4.64 4.49
C VAL A 265 23.64 5.71 3.44
N PHE A 266 22.66 6.27 2.73
CA PHE A 266 22.90 7.35 1.75
C PHE A 266 23.38 8.65 2.42
N SER A 267 22.89 8.92 3.63
CA SER A 267 23.29 10.08 4.45
C SER A 267 24.73 9.99 4.98
N THR A 268 25.43 8.86 4.77
CA THR A 268 26.86 8.71 5.10
C THR A 268 27.80 9.46 4.15
N THR A 269 27.29 10.04 3.06
CA THR A 269 28.11 10.77 2.06
C THR A 269 29.13 11.74 2.68
N PRO A 270 28.79 12.58 3.69
CA PRO A 270 29.75 13.48 4.35
C PRO A 270 30.87 12.77 5.15
N LEU A 271 30.69 11.49 5.51
CA LEU A 271 31.73 10.68 6.17
C LEU A 271 32.82 10.27 5.16
N PHE A 272 32.45 10.06 3.89
CA PHE A 272 33.38 9.73 2.81
C PHE A 272 34.11 10.95 2.25
N THR A 273 33.56 12.15 2.37
CA THR A 273 34.20 13.36 1.84
C THR A 273 35.48 13.73 2.60
N LEU A 274 35.62 13.35 3.88
CA LEU A 274 36.82 13.57 4.70
C LEU A 274 38.04 12.75 4.25
N PRO A 275 37.99 11.41 4.11
CA PRO A 275 39.13 10.62 3.65
C PRO A 275 39.52 10.94 2.20
N PHE A 276 38.56 11.22 1.30
CA PHE A 276 38.88 11.63 -0.07
C PHE A 276 39.63 12.97 -0.16
N ALA A 277 39.43 13.86 0.81
CA ALA A 277 40.21 15.09 0.90
C ALA A 277 41.70 14.82 1.25
N ARG A 278 42.01 13.71 1.93
CA ARG A 278 43.39 13.33 2.31
C ARG A 278 44.12 12.52 1.24
N LEU A 279 43.41 11.71 0.44
CA LEU A 279 43.97 10.81 -0.57
C LEU A 279 44.39 11.48 -1.90
N GLY A 280 44.51 12.81 -1.94
CA GLY A 280 45.09 13.52 -3.10
C GLY A 280 44.11 13.93 -4.20
N VAL A 281 42.80 13.98 -3.94
CA VAL A 281 41.77 14.40 -4.93
C VAL A 281 41.22 15.84 -4.73
N ALA A 282 41.80 16.66 -3.85
CA ALA A 282 41.66 18.13 -3.84
C ALA A 282 42.75 18.76 -2.96
N GLU A 283 43.03 20.06 -3.11
CA GLU A 283 43.90 20.81 -2.20
C GLU A 283 43.46 20.54 -0.75
N ALA A 284 44.32 19.88 0.02
CA ALA A 284 44.01 19.35 1.34
C ALA A 284 43.75 20.49 2.33
N ARG A 285 42.49 20.93 2.43
CA ARG A 285 42.03 21.72 3.57
C ARG A 285 42.26 20.89 4.83
N ARG A 286 42.92 21.46 5.83
CA ARG A 286 43.26 20.75 7.08
C ARG A 286 41.96 20.31 7.74
N THR A 287 41.75 19.00 7.85
CA THR A 287 40.66 18.43 8.63
C THR A 287 40.85 18.83 10.09
N THR A 288 39.98 19.67 10.63
CA THR A 288 40.01 20.05 12.04
C THR A 288 39.19 19.05 12.87
N PRO A 289 39.51 18.86 14.16
CA PRO A 289 38.71 18.00 15.05
C PRO A 289 37.23 18.41 15.09
N SER A 290 36.94 19.71 15.06
CA SER A 290 35.58 20.25 15.03
C SER A 290 34.82 19.91 13.74
N LEU A 291 35.51 19.81 12.61
CA LEU A 291 34.92 19.40 11.33
C LEU A 291 34.49 17.92 11.37
N ILE A 292 35.34 17.07 11.96
CA ILE A 292 35.06 15.63 12.16
C ILE A 292 33.90 15.48 13.15
N ALA A 293 33.99 16.12 14.32
CA ALA A 293 32.96 16.07 15.34
C ALA A 293 31.61 16.57 14.83
N GLY A 294 31.57 17.67 14.08
CA GLY A 294 30.32 18.20 13.52
C GLY A 294 29.71 17.28 12.46
N THR A 295 30.55 16.59 11.67
CA THR A 295 30.09 15.59 10.69
C THR A 295 29.50 14.36 11.38
N LEU A 296 30.19 13.83 12.40
CA LEU A 296 29.69 12.69 13.19
C LEU A 296 28.40 13.04 13.94
N LEU A 297 28.33 14.24 14.53
CA LEU A 297 27.15 14.73 15.23
C LEU A 297 25.95 14.89 14.28
N GLY A 298 26.19 15.45 13.09
CA GLY A 298 25.16 15.59 12.06
C GLY A 298 24.63 14.23 11.60
N PHE A 299 25.52 13.28 11.33
CA PHE A 299 25.16 11.91 10.95
C PHE A 299 24.39 11.17 12.06
N ALA A 300 24.85 11.26 13.31
CA ALA A 300 24.15 10.70 14.46
C ALA A 300 22.74 11.28 14.61
N GLY A 301 22.59 12.59 14.38
CA GLY A 301 21.29 13.24 14.34
C GLY A 301 20.34 12.65 13.28
N VAL A 302 20.83 12.42 12.05
CA VAL A 302 20.04 11.73 11.01
C VAL A 302 19.64 10.33 11.44
N GLY A 303 20.56 9.58 12.05
CA GLY A 303 20.28 8.26 12.61
C GLY A 303 19.17 8.28 13.66
N ILE A 304 19.18 9.27 14.57
CA ILE A 304 18.13 9.43 15.57
C ILE A 304 16.80 9.82 14.92
N VAL A 305 16.77 10.74 13.94
CA VAL A 305 15.51 11.07 13.23
C VAL A 305 14.91 9.83 12.60
N LEU A 306 15.71 9.05 11.86
CA LEU A 306 15.21 7.86 11.18
C LEU A 306 14.81 6.75 12.15
N TRP A 307 15.57 6.58 13.25
CA TRP A 307 15.22 5.64 14.31
C TRP A 307 13.93 6.06 15.02
N ALA A 308 13.77 7.35 15.28
CA ALA A 308 12.60 7.90 15.94
C ALA A 308 11.37 7.93 15.02
N GLN A 309 11.53 8.05 13.70
CA GLN A 309 10.43 7.82 12.75
C GLN A 309 10.07 6.33 12.67
N ALA A 310 11.05 5.43 12.74
CA ALA A 310 10.79 4.00 12.82
C ALA A 310 10.13 3.57 14.15
N CYS A 311 10.48 4.25 15.25
CA CYS A 311 9.93 3.98 16.59
C CYS A 311 8.72 4.84 16.94
N GLY A 312 8.49 5.96 16.27
CA GLY A 312 7.38 6.90 16.48
C GLY A 312 6.22 6.68 15.51
N GLY A 313 6.48 5.99 14.38
CA GLY A 313 5.46 5.21 13.66
C GLY A 313 5.12 3.89 14.38
N ALA A 314 5.90 3.52 15.39
CA ALA A 314 5.47 2.53 16.36
C ALA A 314 4.69 3.28 17.45
N VAL A 315 3.37 3.12 17.41
CA VAL A 315 2.60 2.96 18.65
C VAL A 315 3.47 2.10 19.59
N ALA A 316 3.58 2.49 20.87
CA ALA A 316 4.34 1.77 21.90
C ALA A 316 4.31 0.25 21.64
N PRO A 317 5.37 -0.53 21.92
CA PRO A 317 5.26 -1.98 21.81
C PRO A 317 4.17 -2.45 22.79
N ALA A 318 2.92 -2.46 22.32
CA ALA A 318 1.96 -3.47 22.63
C ALA A 318 2.76 -4.75 22.50
N ALA A 319 2.78 -5.53 23.58
CA ALA A 319 3.49 -6.79 23.72
C ALA A 319 3.67 -7.42 22.34
N SER A 320 4.93 -7.73 21.97
CA SER A 320 5.29 -8.34 20.68
C SER A 320 4.11 -9.19 20.21
N PRO A 321 3.40 -8.81 19.13
CA PRO A 321 2.12 -9.43 18.80
C PRO A 321 2.34 -10.93 18.85
N GLU A 322 1.59 -11.62 19.73
CA GLU A 322 1.83 -13.04 20.01
C GLU A 322 2.05 -13.74 18.67
N ALA A 323 3.15 -14.49 18.58
CA ALA A 323 3.52 -15.15 17.35
C ALA A 323 2.33 -16.02 16.93
N ILE A 324 1.80 -15.75 15.73
CA ILE A 324 0.75 -16.56 15.15
C ILE A 324 1.39 -17.83 14.61
N GLU A 325 0.89 -18.98 15.05
CA GLU A 325 1.28 -20.27 14.49
C GLU A 325 0.23 -20.75 13.48
N VAL A 326 0.67 -21.09 12.27
CA VAL A 326 -0.20 -21.69 11.25
C VAL A 326 0.08 -23.18 11.19
N HIS A 327 -0.92 -23.98 11.52
CA HIS A 327 -0.81 -25.43 11.46
C HIS A 327 -0.99 -25.96 10.04
N ALA A 328 -0.52 -27.18 9.81
CA ALA A 328 -0.64 -27.85 8.52
C ALA A 328 -2.13 -27.96 8.07
N PRO A 329 -2.44 -27.69 6.80
CA PRO A 329 -3.80 -27.82 6.29
C PRO A 329 -4.35 -29.24 6.35
N VAL A 330 -5.62 -29.37 6.72
CA VAL A 330 -6.40 -30.62 6.67
C VAL A 330 -7.36 -30.63 5.49
N ARG A 331 -7.60 -31.83 4.95
CA ARG A 331 -8.46 -32.06 3.80
C ARG A 331 -9.89 -32.35 4.28
N GLY A 332 -10.85 -31.59 3.78
CA GLY A 332 -12.27 -31.79 4.00
C GLY A 332 -12.97 -32.49 2.84
N PRO A 333 -14.32 -32.44 2.81
CA PRO A 333 -15.13 -33.05 1.78
C PRO A 333 -14.93 -32.44 0.39
N ILE A 334 -15.39 -33.15 -0.64
CA ILE A 334 -15.34 -32.70 -2.04
C ILE A 334 -16.47 -31.67 -2.28
N ALA A 335 -16.20 -30.44 -1.87
CA ALA A 335 -17.07 -29.29 -2.06
C ALA A 335 -16.24 -28.00 -2.20
N ARG A 336 -16.87 -26.95 -2.72
CA ARG A 336 -16.25 -25.66 -3.02
C ARG A 336 -17.02 -24.49 -2.43
N PHE A 337 -16.38 -23.33 -2.40
CA PHE A 337 -16.98 -22.03 -2.07
C PHE A 337 -17.56 -21.99 -0.64
N PRO A 338 -16.70 -22.18 0.39
CA PRO A 338 -17.15 -22.27 1.76
C PRO A 338 -17.81 -20.97 2.25
N ARG A 339 -18.82 -21.15 3.09
CA ARG A 339 -19.51 -20.10 3.86
C ARG A 339 -19.65 -20.57 5.29
N LEU A 340 -19.61 -19.63 6.22
CA LEU A 340 -19.55 -19.92 7.65
C LEU A 340 -20.91 -19.63 8.30
N GLY A 341 -21.40 -20.59 9.08
CA GLY A 341 -22.32 -20.35 10.18
C GLY A 341 -21.55 -20.21 11.50
N GLN A 342 -22.26 -20.24 12.62
CA GLN A 342 -21.65 -20.27 13.94
C GLN A 342 -21.07 -21.65 14.28
N ALA A 343 -20.25 -21.68 15.33
CA ALA A 343 -19.68 -22.90 15.92
C ALA A 343 -18.98 -23.80 14.87
N GLY A 344 -18.22 -23.19 13.97
CA GLY A 344 -17.45 -23.90 12.94
C GLY A 344 -18.29 -24.53 11.84
N ARG A 345 -19.60 -24.27 11.75
CA ARG A 345 -20.43 -24.81 10.67
C ARG A 345 -20.01 -24.21 9.32
N ILE A 346 -19.83 -25.07 8.34
CA ILE A 346 -19.46 -24.72 6.97
C ILE A 346 -20.59 -25.18 6.05
N LEU A 347 -20.99 -24.31 5.13
CA LEU A 347 -21.82 -24.64 3.98
C LEU A 347 -20.95 -24.54 2.73
N ALA A 348 -21.08 -25.50 1.81
CA ALA A 348 -20.33 -25.51 0.56
C ALA A 348 -21.13 -26.17 -0.57
N THR A 349 -20.74 -25.88 -1.81
CA THR A 349 -21.37 -26.45 -3.01
C THR A 349 -20.63 -27.69 -3.48
N ARG A 350 -21.37 -28.78 -3.70
CA ARG A 350 -20.87 -30.05 -4.24
C ARG A 350 -21.40 -30.27 -5.65
N TYR A 351 -20.56 -30.81 -6.52
CA TYR A 351 -20.98 -31.34 -7.82
C TYR A 351 -21.42 -32.80 -7.63
N VAL A 352 -22.62 -33.14 -8.09
CA VAL A 352 -23.22 -34.47 -7.88
C VAL A 352 -23.04 -35.34 -9.12
N GLY A 353 -23.17 -34.77 -10.31
CA GLY A 353 -23.13 -35.47 -11.61
C GLY A 353 -24.21 -34.95 -12.54
N ASP A 354 -24.12 -35.21 -13.85
CA ASP A 354 -25.19 -34.90 -14.83
C ASP A 354 -25.75 -33.45 -14.75
N ASP A 355 -24.86 -32.46 -14.55
CA ASP A 355 -25.16 -31.03 -14.33
C ASP A 355 -25.93 -30.70 -13.04
N GLU A 356 -26.15 -31.68 -12.16
CA GLU A 356 -26.70 -31.50 -10.82
C GLU A 356 -25.66 -31.07 -9.80
N HIS A 357 -26.12 -30.23 -8.89
CA HIS A 357 -25.32 -29.68 -7.80
C HIS A 357 -26.09 -29.78 -6.50
N GLY A 358 -25.36 -29.67 -5.39
CA GLY A 358 -25.95 -29.70 -4.06
C GLY A 358 -25.25 -28.80 -3.06
N LEU A 359 -25.93 -28.52 -1.97
CA LEU A 359 -25.36 -27.93 -0.77
C LEU A 359 -25.02 -29.06 0.20
N VAL A 360 -23.79 -29.03 0.71
CA VAL A 360 -23.36 -29.85 1.82
C VAL A 360 -22.97 -28.98 2.99
N SER A 361 -23.29 -29.43 4.21
CA SER A 361 -22.81 -28.83 5.43
C SER A 361 -21.84 -29.77 6.15
N SER A 362 -20.79 -29.22 6.72
CA SER A 362 -19.88 -29.93 7.63
C SER A 362 -19.56 -28.99 8.80
N ARG A 363 -18.95 -29.50 9.86
CA ARG A 363 -18.50 -28.70 10.99
C ARG A 363 -17.00 -28.83 11.15
N LEU A 364 -16.33 -27.71 11.35
CA LEU A 364 -14.93 -27.67 11.70
C LEU A 364 -14.78 -27.79 13.21
N GLU A 365 -13.97 -28.75 13.67
CA GLU A 365 -13.81 -29.06 15.08
C GLU A 365 -12.32 -29.13 15.44
N MET A 366 -11.97 -28.60 16.61
CA MET A 366 -10.63 -28.74 17.18
C MET A 366 -10.65 -29.89 18.19
N THR A 367 -9.89 -30.95 17.92
CA THR A 367 -9.74 -32.12 18.79
C THR A 367 -8.34 -32.17 19.40
N GLU A 368 -8.09 -33.11 20.32
CA GLU A 368 -6.75 -33.36 20.86
C GLU A 368 -5.74 -33.75 19.77
N GLU A 369 -6.19 -34.39 18.68
CA GLU A 369 -5.36 -34.80 17.54
C GLU A 369 -5.19 -33.69 16.49
N GLY A 370 -5.89 -32.56 16.66
CA GLY A 370 -5.83 -31.40 15.78
C GLY A 370 -7.18 -31.05 15.12
N LEU A 371 -7.10 -30.24 14.06
CA LEU A 371 -8.24 -29.73 13.31
C LEU A 371 -8.86 -30.83 12.44
N ILE A 372 -10.18 -31.03 12.50
CA ILE A 372 -10.89 -31.99 11.65
C ILE A 372 -12.17 -31.40 11.06
N PHE A 373 -12.64 -32.00 9.96
CA PHE A 373 -13.99 -31.82 9.45
C PHE A 373 -14.87 -32.95 9.96
N ALA A 374 -15.98 -32.61 10.62
CA ALA A 374 -17.04 -33.56 10.97
C ALA A 374 -17.70 -34.13 9.69
N PRO A 375 -18.36 -35.30 9.79
CA PRO A 375 -19.09 -35.89 8.66
C PRO A 375 -20.03 -34.89 7.99
N GLU A 376 -20.07 -34.91 6.65
CA GLU A 376 -20.92 -34.00 5.90
C GLU A 376 -22.40 -34.44 5.93
N GLU A 377 -23.27 -33.44 5.93
CA GLU A 377 -24.72 -33.53 5.78
C GLU A 377 -25.11 -32.96 4.41
N VAL A 378 -25.94 -33.67 3.68
CA VAL A 378 -26.52 -33.18 2.42
C VAL A 378 -27.75 -32.36 2.73
N ILE A 379 -27.81 -31.14 2.22
CA ILE A 379 -28.84 -30.15 2.56
C ILE A 379 -29.92 -30.12 1.48
N VAL A 380 -29.51 -29.89 0.24
CA VAL A 380 -30.39 -29.85 -0.95
C VAL A 380 -29.58 -30.24 -2.16
N GLU A 381 -30.19 -30.94 -3.12
CA GLU A 381 -29.59 -31.33 -4.40
C GLU A 381 -30.61 -31.11 -5.52
N GLY A 382 -30.14 -30.76 -6.71
CA GLY A 382 -31.01 -30.71 -7.88
C GLY A 382 -30.36 -30.11 -9.12
N GLY A 383 -31.17 -29.94 -10.16
CA GLY A 383 -30.78 -29.36 -11.44
C GLY A 383 -30.98 -27.84 -11.54
N GLY A 384 -30.39 -27.24 -12.58
CA GLY A 384 -30.58 -25.82 -12.90
C GLY A 384 -29.84 -24.85 -11.99
N TRP A 385 -28.82 -25.30 -11.26
CA TRP A 385 -28.05 -24.45 -10.36
C TRP A 385 -27.18 -23.46 -11.13
N PHE A 386 -27.06 -22.25 -10.59
CA PHE A 386 -26.08 -21.26 -11.08
C PHE A 386 -24.87 -21.22 -10.14
N VAL A 387 -23.94 -22.16 -10.34
CA VAL A 387 -22.74 -22.25 -9.50
C VAL A 387 -21.65 -21.35 -10.05
N ASN A 388 -21.19 -20.40 -9.24
CA ASN A 388 -20.07 -19.53 -9.61
C ASN A 388 -19.21 -19.19 -8.37
N TRP A 389 -18.01 -18.64 -8.63
CA TRP A 389 -17.00 -18.36 -7.61
C TRP A 389 -17.18 -17.01 -6.91
N ALA A 390 -17.95 -16.10 -7.52
CA ALA A 390 -18.11 -14.72 -7.09
C ALA A 390 -19.28 -14.59 -6.12
N ASP A 391 -20.43 -15.11 -6.53
CA ASP A 391 -21.66 -15.26 -5.78
C ASP A 391 -21.83 -16.71 -5.36
N THR A 392 -21.88 -16.91 -4.05
CA THR A 392 -21.79 -18.21 -3.40
C THR A 392 -22.97 -18.34 -2.46
N PRO A 393 -23.40 -19.57 -2.11
CA PRO A 393 -24.48 -19.82 -1.14
C PRO A 393 -24.41 -18.98 0.12
N ALA A 394 -25.48 -18.86 0.90
CA ALA A 394 -25.41 -18.24 2.23
C ALA A 394 -26.00 -19.17 3.29
N ILE A 395 -25.59 -18.96 4.54
CA ILE A 395 -26.10 -19.68 5.71
C ILE A 395 -26.33 -18.67 6.83
N SER A 396 -27.46 -18.76 7.52
CA SER A 396 -27.71 -17.96 8.71
C SER A 396 -26.77 -18.38 9.85
N PRO A 397 -26.48 -17.52 10.83
CA PRO A 397 -25.56 -17.86 11.92
C PRO A 397 -25.91 -19.17 12.65
N ASP A 398 -27.19 -19.42 12.93
CA ASP A 398 -27.70 -20.66 13.53
C ASP A 398 -27.77 -21.87 12.58
N GLY A 399 -27.59 -21.60 11.28
CA GLY A 399 -27.74 -22.51 10.14
C GLY A 399 -29.14 -23.08 9.98
N GLY A 400 -30.17 -22.35 10.43
CA GLY A 400 -31.58 -22.66 10.19
C GLY A 400 -32.06 -22.26 8.79
N LEU A 401 -31.41 -21.29 8.14
CA LEU A 401 -31.73 -20.83 6.79
C LEU A 401 -30.49 -20.94 5.91
N VAL A 402 -30.64 -21.53 4.72
CA VAL A 402 -29.60 -21.59 3.69
C VAL A 402 -30.11 -21.03 2.37
N THR A 403 -29.23 -20.48 1.55
CA THR A 403 -29.55 -20.02 0.19
C THR A 403 -28.61 -20.59 -0.87
N TRP A 404 -29.11 -20.72 -2.09
CA TRP A 404 -28.32 -21.03 -3.28
C TRP A 404 -28.88 -20.31 -4.50
N LEU A 405 -28.17 -20.40 -5.62
CA LEU A 405 -28.56 -19.73 -6.86
C LEU A 405 -29.11 -20.75 -7.84
N GLN A 406 -30.26 -20.43 -8.45
CA GLN A 406 -30.90 -21.26 -9.46
C GLN A 406 -31.24 -20.45 -10.70
N LYS A 407 -30.98 -21.00 -11.88
CA LYS A 407 -31.35 -20.40 -13.17
C LYS A 407 -32.86 -20.22 -13.25
N ALA A 408 -33.27 -19.00 -13.61
CA ALA A 408 -34.67 -18.65 -13.79
C ALA A 408 -35.07 -18.59 -15.28
N ASP A 409 -34.12 -18.30 -16.16
CA ASP A 409 -34.33 -18.19 -17.62
C ASP A 409 -33.05 -18.58 -18.38
N SER A 410 -33.13 -18.55 -19.71
CA SER A 410 -32.06 -18.82 -20.67
C SER A 410 -30.91 -17.80 -20.65
N GLY A 411 -31.11 -16.62 -20.03
CA GLY A 411 -30.08 -15.59 -19.93
C GLY A 411 -28.88 -15.99 -19.06
N THR A 412 -27.69 -15.52 -19.43
CA THR A 412 -26.43 -15.84 -18.72
C THR A 412 -26.45 -15.45 -17.24
N TYR A 413 -27.12 -14.36 -16.87
CA TYR A 413 -27.22 -13.85 -15.50
C TYR A 413 -28.67 -13.81 -14.98
N ASP A 414 -29.58 -14.54 -15.62
CA ASP A 414 -30.97 -14.65 -15.15
C ASP A 414 -31.07 -15.80 -14.12
N TYR A 415 -30.82 -15.46 -12.85
CA TYR A 415 -30.85 -16.41 -11.73
C TYR A 415 -31.47 -15.79 -10.48
N HIS A 416 -32.08 -16.64 -9.66
CA HIS A 416 -32.79 -16.28 -8.42
C HIS A 416 -32.06 -16.83 -7.20
N VAL A 417 -32.22 -16.16 -6.07
CA VAL A 417 -31.75 -16.66 -4.75
C VAL A 417 -32.84 -17.53 -4.15
N GLN A 418 -32.67 -18.84 -4.25
CA GLN A 418 -33.53 -19.82 -3.58
C GLN A 418 -33.13 -19.93 -2.11
N TYR A 419 -34.07 -20.33 -1.24
CA TYR A 419 -33.77 -20.63 0.15
C TYR A 419 -34.51 -21.85 0.68
N ALA A 420 -33.93 -22.47 1.70
CA ALA A 420 -34.52 -23.59 2.43
C ALA A 420 -34.39 -23.37 3.94
N LEU A 421 -35.35 -23.92 4.67
CA LEU A 421 -35.44 -23.83 6.12
C LEU A 421 -35.27 -25.19 6.77
N ARG A 422 -34.44 -25.23 7.80
CA ARG A 422 -34.23 -26.41 8.62
C ARG A 422 -35.47 -26.70 9.45
N GLN A 423 -36.00 -27.90 9.31
CA GLN A 423 -37.15 -28.42 10.02
C GLN A 423 -36.76 -29.02 11.38
N GLU A 424 -37.74 -29.32 12.23
CA GLU A 424 -37.50 -29.92 13.56
C GLU A 424 -36.85 -31.30 13.48
N ASP A 425 -37.11 -32.07 12.41
CA ASP A 425 -36.50 -33.37 12.15
C ASP A 425 -35.06 -33.29 11.59
N GLY A 426 -34.55 -32.06 11.39
CA GLY A 426 -33.22 -31.77 10.86
C GLY A 426 -33.16 -31.65 9.35
N SER A 427 -34.20 -32.05 8.61
CA SER A 427 -34.28 -31.91 7.15
C SER A 427 -34.40 -30.45 6.72
N PHE A 428 -34.20 -30.17 5.43
CA PHE A 428 -34.37 -28.83 4.86
C PHE A 428 -35.55 -28.81 3.91
N ALA A 429 -36.49 -27.90 4.14
CA ALA A 429 -37.64 -27.67 3.27
C ALA A 429 -37.40 -26.45 2.39
N GLU A 430 -37.37 -26.65 1.07
CA GLU A 430 -37.25 -25.56 0.09
C GLU A 430 -38.48 -24.65 0.12
N GLN A 431 -38.25 -23.34 0.08
CA GLN A 431 -39.29 -22.31 0.19
C GLN A 431 -39.45 -21.47 -1.09
N GLY A 432 -38.64 -21.74 -2.11
CA GLY A 432 -38.58 -20.94 -3.34
C GLY A 432 -37.69 -19.69 -3.20
N PRO A 433 -37.88 -18.67 -4.07
CA PRO A 433 -37.05 -17.47 -4.07
C PRO A 433 -37.25 -16.60 -2.82
N ILE A 434 -36.15 -16.01 -2.34
CA ILE A 434 -36.17 -15.05 -1.24
C ILE A 434 -36.89 -13.74 -1.63
N HIS A 435 -36.96 -13.43 -2.91
CA HIS A 435 -37.59 -12.25 -3.48
C HIS A 435 -38.96 -12.56 -4.13
N GLU A 436 -39.72 -11.51 -4.46
CA GLU A 436 -41.05 -11.59 -5.05
C GLU A 436 -41.03 -11.43 -6.57
N HIS A 437 -39.95 -10.87 -7.13
CA HIS A 437 -39.81 -10.73 -8.57
C HIS A 437 -39.68 -12.11 -9.24
N THR A 438 -40.61 -12.42 -10.15
CA THR A 438 -40.68 -13.70 -10.87
C THR A 438 -40.08 -13.64 -12.27
N GLY A 439 -39.76 -12.44 -12.76
CA GLY A 439 -39.18 -12.21 -14.07
C GLY A 439 -37.69 -12.55 -14.12
N PRO A 440 -37.11 -12.48 -15.32
CA PRO A 440 -35.69 -12.72 -15.49
C PRO A 440 -34.87 -11.53 -14.97
N GLY A 441 -33.77 -11.81 -14.29
CA GLY A 441 -32.83 -10.83 -13.77
C GLY A 441 -31.83 -11.47 -12.82
N GLU A 442 -30.75 -10.75 -12.53
CA GLU A 442 -29.73 -11.17 -11.58
C GLU A 442 -30.20 -10.89 -10.15
N HIS A 443 -30.38 -11.94 -9.35
CA HIS A 443 -30.66 -11.81 -7.92
C HIS A 443 -29.64 -12.67 -7.18
N GLY A 444 -28.78 -12.05 -6.38
CA GLY A 444 -27.57 -12.71 -5.89
C GLY A 444 -26.91 -12.06 -4.69
N PHE A 445 -25.73 -12.56 -4.36
CA PHE A 445 -24.82 -12.05 -3.34
C PHE A 445 -25.46 -11.93 -1.96
N ALA A 446 -26.27 -12.93 -1.62
CA ALA A 446 -27.06 -12.94 -0.39
C ALA A 446 -26.16 -13.02 0.86
N SER A 447 -26.52 -12.23 1.87
CA SER A 447 -25.97 -12.28 3.22
C SER A 447 -27.09 -12.36 4.24
N LEU A 448 -26.86 -13.14 5.30
CA LEU A 448 -27.86 -13.49 6.31
C LEU A 448 -27.30 -13.22 7.70
N THR A 449 -28.13 -12.68 8.58
CA THR A 449 -27.84 -12.61 10.02
C THR A 449 -29.08 -12.93 10.84
N ALA A 450 -28.91 -13.44 12.05
CA ALA A 450 -30.01 -13.69 12.98
C ALA A 450 -30.29 -12.41 13.77
N LEU A 451 -31.51 -11.86 13.67
CA LEU A 451 -31.94 -10.75 14.53
C LEU A 451 -32.22 -11.25 15.96
N ASP A 452 -32.82 -12.44 16.04
CA ASP A 452 -33.09 -13.19 17.25
C ASP A 452 -33.22 -14.69 16.91
N GLN A 453 -33.76 -15.49 17.84
CA GLN A 453 -33.91 -16.95 17.66
C GLN A 453 -34.97 -17.35 16.61
N GLU A 454 -35.83 -16.42 16.21
CA GLU A 454 -37.00 -16.67 15.38
C GLU A 454 -36.98 -15.89 14.06
N ARG A 455 -36.04 -14.96 13.88
CA ARG A 455 -36.00 -14.06 12.72
C ARG A 455 -34.60 -13.93 12.14
N VAL A 456 -34.52 -14.11 10.82
CA VAL A 456 -33.32 -13.88 10.01
C VAL A 456 -33.53 -12.62 9.17
N LEU A 457 -32.57 -11.70 9.21
CA LEU A 457 -32.49 -10.59 8.27
C LEU A 457 -31.62 -11.02 7.08
N ALA A 458 -32.14 -10.82 5.88
CA ALA A 458 -31.46 -11.10 4.63
C ALA A 458 -31.25 -9.81 3.84
N VAL A 459 -30.09 -9.71 3.18
CA VAL A 459 -29.79 -8.69 2.15
C VAL A 459 -29.32 -9.38 0.88
N TRP A 460 -29.70 -8.86 -0.29
CA TRP A 460 -29.29 -9.40 -1.60
C TRP A 460 -29.22 -8.29 -2.66
N LEU A 461 -28.36 -8.49 -3.66
CA LEU A 461 -28.35 -7.67 -4.88
C LEU A 461 -29.50 -8.06 -5.78
N ASP A 462 -30.22 -7.07 -6.29
CA ASP A 462 -31.43 -7.24 -7.07
C ASP A 462 -31.39 -6.40 -8.35
N GLY A 463 -31.27 -7.11 -9.47
CA GLY A 463 -31.11 -6.56 -10.81
C GLY A 463 -32.42 -6.48 -11.59
N ARG A 464 -33.60 -6.50 -10.94
CA ARG A 464 -34.90 -6.46 -11.63
C ARG A 464 -35.05 -5.25 -12.58
N LEU A 465 -34.37 -4.14 -12.29
CA LEU A 465 -34.40 -2.91 -13.10
C LEU A 465 -33.36 -2.91 -14.23
N MET A 466 -32.35 -3.79 -14.21
CA MET A 466 -31.21 -3.76 -15.13
C MET A 466 -31.61 -4.08 -16.58
N LYS A 467 -32.68 -4.86 -16.81
CA LYS A 467 -33.17 -5.15 -18.17
C LYS A 467 -33.63 -3.89 -18.91
N GLU A 468 -34.12 -2.90 -18.18
CA GLU A 468 -34.54 -1.60 -18.72
C GLU A 468 -33.43 -0.53 -18.62
N LYS A 469 -32.17 -0.97 -18.46
CA LYS A 469 -30.99 -0.11 -18.20
C LYS A 469 -31.09 0.69 -16.89
N GLY A 470 -31.92 0.25 -15.95
CA GLY A 470 -31.92 0.73 -14.58
C GLY A 470 -30.72 0.21 -13.77
N PRO A 471 -30.59 0.63 -12.50
CA PRO A 471 -29.48 0.24 -11.65
C PRO A 471 -29.65 -1.16 -11.02
N MET A 472 -28.55 -1.72 -10.51
CA MET A 472 -28.58 -2.79 -9.52
C MET A 472 -28.99 -2.18 -8.17
N THR A 473 -29.91 -2.81 -7.46
CA THR A 473 -30.36 -2.35 -6.14
C THR A 473 -29.89 -3.31 -5.05
N LEU A 474 -29.77 -2.82 -3.82
CA LEU A 474 -29.57 -3.65 -2.64
C LEU A 474 -30.89 -3.75 -1.90
N MET A 475 -31.41 -4.97 -1.79
CA MET A 475 -32.71 -5.26 -1.20
C MET A 475 -32.53 -5.99 0.12
N SER A 476 -33.55 -5.95 0.96
CA SER A 476 -33.57 -6.70 2.22
C SER A 476 -34.98 -7.11 2.64
N ARG A 477 -35.06 -8.15 3.48
CA ARG A 477 -36.29 -8.55 4.16
C ARG A 477 -35.98 -9.34 5.43
N VAL A 478 -36.95 -9.38 6.33
CA VAL A 478 -36.94 -10.27 7.50
C VAL A 478 -37.73 -11.54 7.19
N ILE A 479 -37.18 -12.69 7.54
CA ILE A 479 -37.80 -14.01 7.36
C ILE A 479 -37.93 -14.64 8.74
N ALA A 480 -39.14 -15.01 9.11
CA ALA A 480 -39.40 -15.76 10.32
C ALA A 480 -39.01 -17.23 10.13
N LYS A 481 -38.70 -17.90 11.23
CA LYS A 481 -38.29 -19.31 11.26
C LYS A 481 -39.35 -20.27 10.71
N ASP A 482 -40.62 -19.89 10.77
CA ASP A 482 -41.75 -20.62 10.19
C ASP A 482 -41.89 -20.43 8.66
N GLY A 483 -41.02 -19.61 8.04
CA GLY A 483 -41.04 -19.27 6.63
C GLY A 483 -41.88 -18.05 6.27
N THR A 484 -42.51 -17.38 7.25
CA THR A 484 -43.22 -16.13 7.00
C THR A 484 -42.24 -15.06 6.53
N ARG A 485 -42.44 -14.57 5.31
CA ARG A 485 -41.63 -13.54 4.69
C ARG A 485 -42.21 -12.15 4.98
N GLY A 486 -41.47 -11.30 5.71
CA GLY A 486 -41.78 -9.88 5.85
C GLY A 486 -41.61 -9.13 4.51
N PRO A 487 -42.04 -7.87 4.41
CA PRO A 487 -41.99 -7.11 3.15
C PRO A 487 -40.54 -6.94 2.64
N GLU A 488 -40.39 -6.83 1.31
CA GLU A 488 -39.14 -6.36 0.72
C GLU A 488 -38.95 -4.87 1.00
N SER A 489 -37.71 -4.47 1.27
CA SER A 489 -37.31 -3.07 1.42
C SER A 489 -36.03 -2.79 0.65
N VAL A 490 -35.99 -1.64 -0.01
CA VAL A 490 -34.79 -1.14 -0.70
C VAL A 490 -33.86 -0.56 0.36
N LEU A 491 -32.67 -1.14 0.48
CA LEU A 491 -31.60 -0.63 1.33
C LEU A 491 -30.78 0.41 0.56
N ASP A 492 -30.48 0.14 -0.71
CA ASP A 492 -29.77 1.04 -1.62
C ASP A 492 -30.37 0.97 -3.03
N GLY A 493 -30.59 2.13 -3.64
CA GLY A 493 -31.14 2.25 -5.00
C GLY A 493 -30.13 2.07 -6.13
N GLN A 494 -28.82 2.14 -5.86
CA GLN A 494 -27.82 2.02 -6.91
C GLN A 494 -26.47 1.52 -6.39
N THR A 495 -26.20 0.23 -6.56
CA THR A 495 -25.02 -0.41 -5.96
C THR A 495 -24.10 -1.09 -6.99
N CYS A 496 -22.97 -1.62 -6.52
CA CYS A 496 -22.10 -2.44 -7.36
C CYS A 496 -22.77 -3.77 -7.72
N GLU A 497 -22.65 -4.14 -9.00
CA GLU A 497 -23.37 -5.27 -9.59
C GLU A 497 -22.78 -6.64 -9.24
N CYS A 498 -21.56 -6.68 -8.71
CA CYS A 498 -20.79 -7.93 -8.59
C CYS A 498 -20.05 -8.09 -7.26
N CYS A 499 -20.20 -7.17 -6.31
CA CYS A 499 -19.49 -7.26 -5.04
C CYS A 499 -20.35 -7.94 -3.97
N PRO A 500 -19.82 -8.92 -3.22
CA PRO A 500 -20.54 -9.45 -2.07
C PRO A 500 -20.83 -8.39 -1.03
N THR A 501 -21.90 -8.64 -0.29
CA THR A 501 -22.33 -7.86 0.86
C THR A 501 -21.82 -8.52 2.14
N ALA A 502 -21.82 -7.77 3.24
CA ALA A 502 -21.59 -8.28 4.58
C ALA A 502 -22.72 -7.81 5.51
N LEU A 503 -23.14 -8.67 6.43
CA LEU A 503 -24.25 -8.40 7.34
C LEU A 503 -23.97 -9.07 8.69
N ILE A 504 -24.06 -8.30 9.77
CA ILE A 504 -23.86 -8.80 11.14
C ILE A 504 -24.95 -8.27 12.07
N THR A 505 -25.21 -9.01 13.15
CA THR A 505 -26.01 -8.54 14.28
C THR A 505 -25.09 -8.05 15.41
N LEU A 506 -25.55 -7.05 16.14
CA LEU A 506 -24.85 -6.43 17.26
C LEU A 506 -25.54 -6.77 18.59
N GLY A 507 -24.81 -6.66 19.70
CA GLY A 507 -25.31 -7.08 21.03
C GLY A 507 -26.48 -6.29 21.59
N ASP A 508 -26.89 -5.20 20.93
CA ASP A 508 -28.09 -4.41 21.24
C ASP A 508 -29.33 -4.79 20.41
N GLY A 509 -29.24 -5.84 19.59
CA GLY A 509 -30.32 -6.29 18.71
C GLY A 509 -30.43 -5.51 17.39
N THR A 510 -29.53 -4.55 17.14
CA THR A 510 -29.41 -3.89 15.82
C THR A 510 -28.56 -4.73 14.87
N ALA A 511 -28.68 -4.47 13.57
CA ALA A 511 -27.82 -5.09 12.56
C ALA A 511 -27.06 -4.03 11.76
N LEU A 512 -25.90 -4.40 11.23
CA LEU A 512 -25.06 -3.54 10.40
C LEU A 512 -24.76 -4.26 9.08
N ALA A 513 -25.13 -3.61 7.98
CA ALA A 513 -24.77 -4.05 6.63
C ALA A 513 -23.58 -3.25 6.12
N ALA A 514 -22.74 -3.88 5.30
CA ALA A 514 -21.71 -3.20 4.51
C ALA A 514 -21.70 -3.74 3.08
N TRP A 515 -21.56 -2.86 2.11
CA TRP A 515 -21.51 -3.21 0.69
C TRP A 515 -20.66 -2.21 -0.09
N ARG A 516 -20.36 -2.55 -1.34
CA ARG A 516 -19.70 -1.62 -2.26
C ARG A 516 -20.75 -0.91 -3.09
N ASP A 517 -20.78 0.41 -2.99
CA ASP A 517 -21.73 1.27 -3.68
C ASP A 517 -21.36 1.49 -5.16
N ARG A 518 -22.24 2.14 -5.91
CA ARG A 518 -21.94 2.74 -7.22
C ARG A 518 -22.65 4.09 -7.32
N SER A 519 -21.96 5.17 -6.96
CA SER A 519 -22.52 6.53 -7.11
C SER A 519 -22.83 6.89 -8.57
N ASP A 520 -23.56 7.98 -8.79
CA ASP A 520 -23.84 8.52 -10.13
C ASP A 520 -22.57 8.83 -10.93
N GLU A 521 -21.48 9.18 -10.24
CA GLU A 521 -20.17 9.40 -10.86
C GLU A 521 -19.38 8.09 -11.09
N GLY A 522 -19.97 6.94 -10.77
CA GLY A 522 -19.34 5.63 -10.84
C GLY A 522 -18.31 5.36 -9.74
N LEU A 523 -18.39 6.07 -8.59
CA LEU A 523 -17.55 5.80 -7.42
C LEU A 523 -18.00 4.52 -6.74
N ARG A 524 -17.04 3.67 -6.38
CA ARG A 524 -17.31 2.37 -5.78
C ARG A 524 -16.72 2.24 -4.38
N ASP A 525 -17.06 3.19 -3.53
CA ASP A 525 -16.65 3.21 -2.13
C ASP A 525 -17.51 2.24 -1.28
N ILE A 526 -17.06 1.95 -0.06
CA ILE A 526 -17.79 1.07 0.86
C ILE A 526 -18.78 1.90 1.68
N LEU A 527 -20.05 1.50 1.66
CA LEU A 527 -21.10 2.06 2.50
C LEU A 527 -21.55 1.07 3.57
N LEU A 528 -22.08 1.62 4.67
CA LEU A 528 -22.72 0.88 5.73
C LEU A 528 -24.09 1.49 6.02
N ALA A 529 -25.01 0.66 6.51
CA ALA A 529 -26.28 1.12 7.08
C ALA A 529 -26.63 0.28 8.31
N ARG A 530 -27.25 0.92 9.29
CA ARG A 530 -27.73 0.26 10.51
C ARG A 530 -29.22 -0.02 10.38
N TRP A 531 -29.61 -1.24 10.74
CA TRP A 531 -31.00 -1.65 10.87
C TRP A 531 -31.43 -1.67 12.34
N THR A 532 -32.67 -1.23 12.60
CA THR A 532 -33.34 -1.29 13.90
C THR A 532 -34.74 -1.88 13.75
N ALA A 533 -35.28 -2.49 14.81
CA ALA A 533 -36.62 -3.05 14.77
C ALA A 533 -37.72 -1.97 14.66
N GLU A 534 -37.45 -0.77 15.18
CA GLU A 534 -38.40 0.34 15.22
C GLU A 534 -38.45 1.12 13.90
N ALA A 535 -37.29 1.39 13.29
CA ALA A 535 -37.19 2.28 12.13
C ALA A 535 -36.76 1.59 10.83
N GLY A 536 -36.37 0.32 10.87
CA GLY A 536 -35.74 -0.34 9.72
C GLY A 536 -34.33 0.19 9.47
N TRP A 537 -33.95 0.34 8.20
CA TRP A 537 -32.65 0.87 7.79
C TRP A 537 -32.56 2.39 7.99
N GLY A 538 -31.50 2.85 8.63
CA GLY A 538 -31.09 4.26 8.63
C GLY A 538 -30.35 4.64 7.35
N GLU A 539 -30.04 5.93 7.22
CA GLU A 539 -29.28 6.48 6.10
C GLU A 539 -27.90 5.80 5.94
N PRO A 540 -27.54 5.34 4.72
CA PRO A 540 -26.22 4.84 4.43
C PRO A 540 -25.12 5.87 4.71
N PHE A 541 -23.98 5.42 5.23
CA PHE A 541 -22.82 6.26 5.50
C PHE A 541 -21.51 5.55 5.10
N SER A 542 -20.48 6.33 4.80
CA SER A 542 -19.14 5.84 4.50
C SER A 542 -18.19 6.06 5.69
N VAL A 543 -17.28 5.11 5.93
CA VAL A 543 -16.17 5.29 6.88
C VAL A 543 -14.93 5.90 6.23
N HIS A 544 -14.82 5.83 4.90
CA HIS A 544 -13.66 6.31 4.15
C HIS A 544 -14.01 6.53 2.67
N ALA A 545 -13.58 7.65 2.11
CA ALA A 545 -13.74 7.97 0.70
C ALA A 545 -12.50 7.52 -0.09
N ASP A 546 -12.52 6.29 -0.60
CA ASP A 546 -11.41 5.76 -1.41
C ASP A 546 -11.33 6.44 -2.78
N GLN A 547 -12.44 7.02 -3.25
CA GLN A 547 -12.56 7.64 -4.57
C GLN A 547 -12.25 6.66 -5.71
N TRP A 548 -12.55 5.38 -5.50
CA TRP A 548 -12.21 4.35 -6.48
C TRP A 548 -13.20 4.38 -7.66
N LYS A 549 -12.72 4.82 -8.83
CA LYS A 549 -13.45 4.77 -10.10
C LYS A 549 -12.87 3.66 -10.97
N PHE A 550 -13.64 2.60 -11.20
CA PHE A 550 -13.19 1.52 -12.08
C PHE A 550 -14.36 0.84 -12.81
N LEU A 551 -14.14 0.58 -14.11
CA LEU A 551 -15.15 0.01 -15.00
C LEU A 551 -15.30 -1.51 -14.86
N ALA A 552 -14.35 -2.22 -14.25
CA ALA A 552 -14.34 -3.69 -14.14
C ALA A 552 -13.78 -4.21 -12.81
N CYS A 553 -14.44 -3.93 -11.68
CA CYS A 553 -13.96 -4.33 -10.34
C CYS A 553 -13.66 -5.85 -10.27
N PRO A 554 -12.54 -6.29 -9.66
CA PRO A 554 -12.19 -7.71 -9.49
C PRO A 554 -13.08 -8.49 -8.50
N VAL A 555 -14.35 -8.10 -8.32
CA VAL A 555 -15.35 -8.75 -7.45
C VAL A 555 -14.86 -8.79 -5.99
N ASN A 556 -14.70 -7.61 -5.39
CA ASN A 556 -14.16 -7.43 -4.04
C ASN A 556 -15.13 -6.63 -3.15
N GLY A 557 -15.96 -7.34 -2.40
CA GLY A 557 -16.83 -6.78 -1.36
C GLY A 557 -16.11 -6.62 -0.01
N PRO A 558 -16.73 -5.90 0.96
CA PRO A 558 -16.19 -5.77 2.31
C PRO A 558 -16.38 -7.07 3.12
N SER A 559 -15.62 -7.18 4.21
CA SER A 559 -15.82 -8.13 5.30
C SER A 559 -16.12 -7.34 6.57
N LEU A 560 -17.19 -7.72 7.28
CA LEU A 560 -17.68 -7.05 8.48
C LEU A 560 -17.86 -8.08 9.59
N VAL A 561 -17.24 -7.87 10.76
CA VAL A 561 -17.31 -8.78 11.91
C VAL A 561 -17.44 -8.01 13.22
N SER A 562 -18.02 -8.65 14.24
CA SER A 562 -18.19 -8.08 15.58
C SER A 562 -17.78 -9.03 16.70
N HIS A 563 -17.39 -8.46 17.84
CA HIS A 563 -17.19 -9.17 19.11
C HIS A 563 -17.48 -8.22 20.27
N GLY A 564 -18.57 -8.49 21.01
CA GLY A 564 -19.07 -7.54 22.01
C GLY A 564 -19.41 -6.20 21.36
N ASP A 565 -18.77 -5.13 21.84
CA ASP A 565 -18.94 -3.77 21.29
C ASP A 565 -17.97 -3.47 20.14
N GLN A 566 -17.03 -4.38 19.85
CA GLN A 566 -16.06 -4.21 18.78
C GLN A 566 -16.67 -4.53 17.42
N VAL A 567 -16.36 -3.71 16.41
CA VAL A 567 -16.68 -3.99 15.01
C VAL A 567 -15.43 -3.76 14.17
N ALA A 568 -15.14 -4.65 13.23
CA ALA A 568 -14.07 -4.48 12.26
C ALA A 568 -14.65 -4.52 10.85
N LEU A 569 -14.36 -3.47 10.08
CA LEU A 569 -14.65 -3.39 8.65
C LEU A 569 -13.34 -3.51 7.87
N LEU A 570 -13.25 -4.51 7.01
CA LEU A 570 -12.09 -4.82 6.18
C LEU A 570 -12.50 -4.78 4.71
N TRP A 571 -11.74 -4.10 3.84
CA TRP A 571 -12.05 -4.03 2.41
C TRP A 571 -10.81 -3.91 1.55
N TYR A 572 -10.95 -4.34 0.30
CA TYR A 572 -9.97 -4.08 -0.75
C TYR A 572 -10.31 -2.79 -1.48
N THR A 573 -9.32 -2.03 -1.90
CA THR A 573 -9.49 -0.88 -2.79
C THR A 573 -8.25 -0.67 -3.64
N GLU A 574 -8.41 -0.06 -4.81
CA GLU A 574 -7.29 0.52 -5.55
C GLU A 574 -7.25 2.05 -5.43
N GLY A 575 -8.25 2.63 -4.76
CA GLY A 575 -8.38 4.07 -4.57
C GLY A 575 -8.34 4.87 -5.87
N SER A 576 -8.06 6.18 -5.74
CA SER A 576 -7.84 7.08 -6.87
C SER A 576 -6.45 6.98 -7.50
N ASN A 577 -5.50 6.33 -6.81
CA ASN A 577 -4.12 6.15 -7.26
C ASN A 577 -3.88 4.80 -7.96
N GLU A 578 -4.92 3.98 -8.13
CA GLU A 578 -4.88 2.64 -8.73
C GLU A 578 -3.92 1.68 -8.00
N VAL A 579 -3.64 1.93 -6.72
CA VAL A 579 -2.78 1.07 -5.92
C VAL A 579 -3.62 0.16 -5.04
N SER A 580 -3.54 -1.14 -5.32
CA SER A 580 -4.19 -2.18 -4.52
C SER A 580 -3.78 -2.12 -3.05
N ARG A 581 -4.79 -2.07 -2.18
CA ARG A 581 -4.67 -2.06 -0.73
C ARG A 581 -5.74 -2.92 -0.08
N VAL A 582 -5.42 -3.46 1.09
CA VAL A 582 -6.37 -4.00 2.04
C VAL A 582 -6.39 -3.08 3.25
N ASN A 583 -7.55 -2.47 3.48
CA ASN A 583 -7.78 -1.47 4.50
C ASN A 583 -8.67 -2.05 5.60
N VAL A 584 -8.42 -1.65 6.85
CA VAL A 584 -9.27 -1.98 7.99
C VAL A 584 -9.57 -0.73 8.82
N CYS A 585 -10.81 -0.64 9.29
CA CYS A 585 -11.25 0.30 10.33
C CYS A 585 -11.85 -0.48 11.49
N LEU A 586 -11.59 0.00 12.71
CA LEU A 586 -12.08 -0.61 13.94
C LEU A 586 -13.02 0.34 14.66
N SER A 587 -14.08 -0.20 15.23
CA SER A 587 -15.01 0.50 16.12
C SER A 587 -15.02 -0.18 17.48
N GLN A 588 -15.18 0.61 18.53
CA GLN A 588 -15.30 0.17 19.93
C GLN A 588 -16.71 0.48 20.50
N ASP A 589 -17.61 0.99 19.66
CA ASP A 589 -18.94 1.48 20.04
C ASP A 589 -20.03 0.93 19.12
N LYS A 590 -19.91 -0.38 18.79
CA LYS A 590 -20.86 -1.13 17.95
C LYS A 590 -21.02 -0.57 16.54
N GLY A 591 -20.00 0.07 15.98
CA GLY A 591 -20.01 0.65 14.64
C GLY A 591 -20.71 2.01 14.55
N VAL A 592 -20.72 2.79 15.64
CA VAL A 592 -21.18 4.19 15.61
C VAL A 592 -20.06 5.10 15.14
N THR A 593 -18.84 4.91 15.65
CA THR A 593 -17.63 5.58 15.20
C THR A 593 -16.56 4.57 14.81
N PHE A 594 -15.72 4.95 13.85
CA PHE A 594 -14.62 4.11 13.36
C PHE A 594 -13.29 4.83 13.50
N SER A 595 -12.24 4.06 13.77
CA SER A 595 -10.85 4.52 13.77
C SER A 595 -10.44 5.04 12.39
N PRO A 596 -9.34 5.81 12.30
CA PRO A 596 -8.68 6.02 11.02
C PRO A 596 -8.33 4.70 10.32
N VAL A 597 -8.25 4.75 9.00
CA VAL A 597 -7.91 3.59 8.16
C VAL A 597 -6.52 3.08 8.49
N GLN A 598 -6.41 1.78 8.69
CA GLN A 598 -5.13 1.09 8.75
C GLN A 598 -4.94 0.24 7.50
N VAL A 599 -3.82 0.42 6.79
CA VAL A 599 -3.41 -0.48 5.70
C VAL A 599 -2.80 -1.74 6.33
N VAL A 600 -3.32 -2.92 6.00
CA VAL A 600 -2.88 -4.19 6.60
C VAL A 600 -2.01 -5.03 5.67
N ASP A 601 -2.00 -4.74 4.38
CA ASP A 601 -1.09 -5.39 3.43
C ASP A 601 0.30 -4.73 3.39
N GLN A 602 1.28 -5.44 2.84
CA GLN A 602 2.63 -4.93 2.57
C GLN A 602 3.14 -5.35 1.17
N GLY A 603 2.23 -5.44 0.19
CA GLY A 603 2.59 -5.99 -1.12
C GLY A 603 1.56 -5.71 -2.21
N SER A 604 1.28 -6.72 -3.04
CA SER A 604 0.28 -6.68 -4.11
C SER A 604 -0.95 -7.54 -3.76
N PRO A 605 -1.85 -7.06 -2.90
CA PRO A 605 -3.06 -7.81 -2.55
C PRO A 605 -3.98 -7.97 -3.78
N LEU A 606 -4.72 -9.08 -3.82
CA LEU A 606 -5.76 -9.37 -4.82
C LEU A 606 -7.18 -9.24 -4.24
N GLY A 607 -7.28 -8.89 -2.96
CA GLY A 607 -8.52 -8.79 -2.21
C GLY A 607 -8.97 -10.14 -1.66
N GLN A 608 -10.23 -10.51 -1.87
CA GLN A 608 -10.87 -11.70 -1.27
C GLN A 608 -10.69 -11.73 0.25
N VAL A 609 -11.07 -10.60 0.87
CA VAL A 609 -10.81 -10.33 2.27
C VAL A 609 -11.76 -11.12 3.18
N SER A 610 -11.27 -11.52 4.35
CA SER A 610 -12.05 -12.12 5.43
C SER A 610 -11.47 -11.71 6.77
N ALA A 611 -12.31 -11.49 7.77
CA ALA A 611 -11.89 -11.17 9.13
C ALA A 611 -12.61 -12.08 10.14
N SER A 612 -12.03 -12.23 11.33
CA SER A 612 -12.71 -12.85 12.48
C SER A 612 -12.07 -12.38 13.77
N PHE A 613 -12.91 -12.05 14.75
CA PHE A 613 -12.46 -12.02 16.14
C PHE A 613 -12.37 -13.45 16.69
N ASP A 614 -11.48 -13.70 17.65
CA ASP A 614 -11.52 -14.93 18.45
C ASP A 614 -12.41 -14.76 19.70
N ALA A 615 -12.43 -15.77 20.57
CA ALA A 615 -13.17 -15.74 21.83
C ALA A 615 -12.68 -14.66 22.82
N LYS A 616 -11.47 -14.13 22.64
CA LYS A 616 -10.85 -13.10 23.50
C LYS A 616 -10.95 -11.70 22.89
N GLY A 617 -11.63 -11.54 21.76
CA GLY A 617 -11.75 -10.25 21.06
C GLY A 617 -10.48 -9.82 20.33
N ARG A 618 -9.55 -10.73 20.05
CA ARG A 618 -8.38 -10.47 19.19
C ARG A 618 -8.83 -10.55 17.72
N LEU A 619 -8.38 -9.64 16.88
CA LEU A 619 -8.73 -9.62 15.45
C LEU A 619 -7.65 -10.26 14.58
N LEU A 620 -8.06 -11.23 13.76
CA LEU A 620 -7.26 -11.76 12.66
C LEU A 620 -7.93 -11.40 11.33
N VAL A 621 -7.13 -10.97 10.36
CA VAL A 621 -7.59 -10.67 9.00
C VAL A 621 -6.86 -11.55 7.99
N SER A 622 -7.52 -11.84 6.88
CA SER A 622 -7.00 -12.64 5.77
C SER A 622 -7.32 -11.98 4.43
N TRP A 623 -6.43 -12.17 3.47
CA TRP A 623 -6.63 -11.78 2.08
C TRP A 623 -5.83 -12.70 1.14
N LEU A 624 -6.14 -12.62 -0.15
CA LEU A 624 -5.36 -13.25 -1.20
C LEU A 624 -4.22 -12.32 -1.62
N GLN A 625 -2.98 -12.79 -1.54
CA GLN A 625 -1.77 -12.01 -1.81
C GLN A 625 -1.04 -12.58 -3.02
N ARG A 626 -0.70 -11.75 -4.01
CA ARG A 626 0.15 -12.20 -5.12
C ARG A 626 1.59 -12.43 -4.63
N ASN A 627 2.23 -13.48 -5.14
CA ASN A 627 3.65 -13.79 -4.92
C ASN A 627 4.29 -14.40 -6.17
N ASP A 628 5.60 -14.70 -6.12
CA ASP A 628 6.37 -15.21 -7.27
C ASP A 628 5.87 -16.59 -7.77
N ALA A 629 5.18 -17.35 -6.92
CA ALA A 629 4.64 -18.66 -7.24
C ALA A 629 3.13 -18.64 -7.61
N GLY A 630 2.54 -17.46 -7.81
CA GLY A 630 1.12 -17.26 -8.09
C GLY A 630 0.46 -16.37 -7.05
N ALA A 631 -0.25 -16.97 -6.09
CA ALA A 631 -0.80 -16.26 -4.95
C ALA A 631 -0.81 -17.14 -3.69
N ALA A 632 -1.00 -16.54 -2.53
CA ALA A 632 -1.19 -17.26 -1.29
C ALA A 632 -2.32 -16.63 -0.47
N TRP A 633 -3.06 -17.48 0.24
CA TRP A 633 -3.86 -17.03 1.37
C TRP A 633 -2.90 -16.61 2.48
N VAL A 634 -3.02 -15.37 2.92
CA VAL A 634 -2.20 -14.83 4.01
C VAL A 634 -3.10 -14.34 5.13
N VAL A 635 -2.53 -14.29 6.34
CA VAL A 635 -3.20 -13.78 7.52
C VAL A 635 -2.30 -12.81 8.29
N ARG A 636 -2.94 -11.92 9.05
CA ARG A 636 -2.26 -10.95 9.90
C ARG A 636 -3.12 -10.62 11.11
N ARG A 637 -2.51 -10.53 12.29
CA ARG A 637 -3.17 -9.99 13.48
C ARG A 637 -3.22 -8.46 13.40
N VAL A 638 -4.37 -7.90 13.72
CA VAL A 638 -4.61 -6.45 13.71
C VAL A 638 -5.10 -6.01 15.09
N GLY A 639 -4.56 -4.91 15.60
CA GLY A 639 -4.92 -4.31 16.89
C GLY A 639 -4.31 -2.90 16.97
N GLU A 640 -3.82 -2.51 18.15
CA GLU A 640 -3.02 -1.28 18.29
C GLU A 640 -1.71 -1.34 17.49
N SER A 641 -1.16 -2.54 17.33
CA SER A 641 -0.05 -2.85 16.43
C SER A 641 -0.43 -4.01 15.51
N GLN A 642 0.27 -4.12 14.39
CA GLN A 642 0.03 -5.17 13.40
C GLN A 642 1.11 -6.25 13.50
N GLY A 643 0.70 -7.51 13.54
CA GLY A 643 1.61 -8.67 13.53
C GLY A 643 2.34 -8.88 12.20
N PRO A 644 3.23 -9.89 12.11
CA PRO A 644 3.79 -10.31 10.83
C PRO A 644 2.70 -10.88 9.90
N ILE A 645 2.94 -10.79 8.58
CA ILE A 645 2.10 -11.45 7.58
C ILE A 645 2.56 -12.91 7.47
N MET A 646 1.64 -13.84 7.70
CA MET A 646 1.90 -15.27 7.64
C MET A 646 1.20 -15.90 6.44
N SER A 647 1.90 -16.73 5.68
CA SER A 647 1.28 -17.51 4.60
C SER A 647 0.59 -18.74 5.17
N VAL A 648 -0.66 -18.98 4.76
CA VAL A 648 -1.44 -20.15 5.17
C VAL A 648 -1.41 -21.24 4.13
N ALA A 649 -1.64 -20.88 2.87
CA ALA A 649 -1.63 -21.84 1.77
C ALA A 649 -1.27 -21.16 0.45
N GLN A 650 -0.38 -21.81 -0.31
CA GLN A 650 -0.10 -21.44 -1.70
C GLN A 650 -1.25 -21.87 -2.60
N VAL A 651 -1.65 -21.00 -3.52
CA VAL A 651 -2.71 -21.21 -4.51
C VAL A 651 -2.32 -20.61 -5.86
N GLU A 652 -3.12 -20.85 -6.90
CA GLU A 652 -2.81 -20.35 -8.24
C GLU A 652 -3.13 -18.86 -8.40
N GLY A 653 -4.07 -18.34 -7.61
CA GLY A 653 -4.59 -16.97 -7.72
C GLY A 653 -5.65 -16.85 -8.82
N LYS A 654 -6.38 -17.93 -9.11
CA LYS A 654 -7.45 -17.99 -10.11
C LYS A 654 -8.82 -17.88 -9.44
N ARG A 655 -9.82 -17.52 -10.24
CA ARG A 655 -11.23 -17.48 -9.82
C ARG A 655 -11.71 -18.81 -9.21
N SER A 656 -11.16 -19.94 -9.65
CA SER A 656 -11.47 -21.27 -9.11
C SER A 656 -11.04 -21.49 -7.65
N ASP A 657 -10.07 -20.71 -7.14
CA ASP A 657 -9.65 -20.76 -5.73
C ASP A 657 -10.73 -20.20 -4.80
N GLY A 658 -11.72 -19.50 -5.36
CA GLY A 658 -12.86 -18.96 -4.64
C GLY A 658 -12.44 -17.92 -3.60
N ARG A 659 -13.07 -18.00 -2.41
CA ARG A 659 -12.84 -17.08 -1.30
C ARG A 659 -12.54 -17.87 -0.04
N ALA A 660 -11.43 -17.57 0.62
CA ALA A 660 -11.18 -18.10 1.94
C ALA A 660 -12.11 -17.43 2.97
N ARG A 661 -12.49 -18.20 3.99
CA ARG A 661 -13.33 -17.75 5.10
C ARG A 661 -12.61 -18.00 6.40
N LEU A 662 -12.50 -16.95 7.20
CA LEU A 662 -11.86 -16.97 8.50
C LEU A 662 -12.92 -17.04 9.60
N THR A 663 -12.75 -17.93 10.57
CA THR A 663 -13.68 -18.13 11.69
C THR A 663 -12.93 -18.32 13.01
N ALA A 664 -13.58 -17.97 14.12
CA ALA A 664 -13.11 -18.32 15.46
C ALA A 664 -13.25 -19.83 15.68
N LEU A 665 -12.22 -20.48 16.24
CA LEU A 665 -12.28 -21.89 16.62
C LEU A 665 -11.38 -22.16 17.82
N GLY A 666 -11.96 -22.70 18.90
CA GLY A 666 -11.25 -22.87 20.17
C GLY A 666 -10.73 -21.54 20.71
N ASP A 667 -9.45 -21.49 21.07
CA ASP A 667 -8.77 -20.29 21.54
C ASP A 667 -8.16 -19.41 20.42
N GLY A 668 -8.35 -19.78 19.16
CA GLY A 668 -7.76 -19.09 18.01
C GLY A 668 -8.73 -19.01 16.83
N TRP A 669 -8.21 -19.29 15.63
CA TRP A 669 -8.96 -19.20 14.38
C TRP A 669 -8.74 -20.43 13.51
N ALA A 670 -9.59 -20.55 12.49
CA ALA A 670 -9.33 -21.39 11.35
C ALA A 670 -9.64 -20.66 10.05
N LEU A 671 -8.81 -20.89 9.04
CA LEU A 671 -9.06 -20.44 7.67
C LEU A 671 -9.54 -21.62 6.85
N VAL A 672 -10.66 -21.45 6.12
CA VAL A 672 -11.27 -22.48 5.26
C VAL A 672 -11.31 -21.98 3.82
N TRP A 673 -10.88 -22.78 2.84
CA TRP A 673 -10.86 -22.38 1.43
C TRP A 673 -11.13 -23.56 0.49
N THR A 674 -11.29 -23.26 -0.80
CA THR A 674 -11.38 -24.27 -1.87
C THR A 674 -9.97 -24.68 -2.32
N GLY A 675 -9.63 -25.96 -2.18
CA GLY A 675 -8.38 -26.52 -2.69
C GLY A 675 -8.43 -26.84 -4.19
N GLY A 676 -7.33 -26.56 -4.90
CA GLY A 676 -7.21 -26.77 -6.35
C GLY A 676 -7.26 -28.25 -6.77
N GLU A 677 -6.61 -29.15 -6.03
CA GLU A 677 -6.66 -30.60 -6.30
C GLU A 677 -8.00 -31.21 -5.86
N GLY A 678 -8.81 -31.61 -6.84
CA GLY A 678 -10.01 -32.40 -6.59
C GLY A 678 -11.15 -31.64 -5.94
N ALA A 679 -11.22 -30.31 -6.10
CA ALA A 679 -12.44 -29.54 -5.82
C ALA A 679 -12.93 -29.60 -4.36
N ARG A 680 -12.02 -29.68 -3.39
CA ARG A 680 -12.36 -30.00 -2.00
C ARG A 680 -12.20 -28.81 -1.05
N LEU A 681 -12.84 -28.90 0.10
CA LEU A 681 -12.59 -27.99 1.19
C LEU A 681 -11.23 -28.28 1.82
N MET A 682 -10.53 -27.23 2.19
CA MET A 682 -9.29 -27.26 2.94
C MET A 682 -9.45 -26.33 4.14
N ALA A 683 -8.83 -26.68 5.26
CA ALA A 683 -8.78 -25.80 6.41
C ALA A 683 -7.43 -25.86 7.12
N ALA A 684 -7.04 -24.76 7.77
CA ALA A 684 -5.84 -24.70 8.61
C ALA A 684 -6.16 -23.97 9.90
N ALA A 685 -5.67 -24.50 11.02
CA ALA A 685 -5.79 -23.87 12.32
C ALA A 685 -4.72 -22.78 12.49
N ILE A 686 -5.09 -21.73 13.21
CA ILE A 686 -4.26 -20.56 13.44
C ILE A 686 -4.36 -20.19 14.92
N GLN A 687 -3.25 -20.22 15.66
CA GLN A 687 -3.21 -19.98 17.11
C GLN A 687 -2.40 -18.74 17.48
#